data_AF-A0A8T0FDJ9-F1
#
_entry.id   AF-A0A8T0FDJ9-F1
#
_cell.length_a   1.000
_cell.length_b   1.000
_cell.length_c   1.000
_cell.angle_alpha   90.00
_cell.angle_beta   90.00
_cell.angle_gamma   90.00
#
_symmetry.space_group_name_H-M   'P 1'
#
loop_
_entity.id
_entity.type
_entity.pdbx_description
1 polymer ?
#
loop_
_entity_poly.entity_id
_entity_poly.type
_entity_poly.pdbx_seq_one_letter_code
_entity_poly.pdbx_strand_id
1 'polypeptide(L)'
;MADGISREEKLAAGLKKLKQFQQQRSKAKGSRKKPTSMQTNSSEGSTPTETSAEKIPQEVPTFDDTKYNLEQSINRGSSTLSLNANVDNSEETDTTKGSSLTIQKSKSDLQLNNPKEYSSTESLRQISLQVNGLMSETNAFMNGTVDQEDSISSEENSLEKRNQELALLVNNLRQANDQLHFQLQELKSFKKKYCEIEELQGRLRASRQRASDLEREIIALSNSNQQLEKASKESAKDIERLKSENYRISKLNEELKSANAELTEKLNKKIKDLQALELEFAECQKKLSLTQTQAQQFDANGENENRSQLEELYQQKLELEKRLSLNKNSVSKLIMERDQMADQYQQYITQLSQQVTSLRDEIKQHSSEKEQLSKERNLLQEKLEAIQQQNSNIVKDDPSELKVQINILKNQNEELNQKLQNEISNTDSMKEQLEAQNDKIAELEKIIARLKEDQVDKSRLMETMESDKVAASRAVTQNRELKKQLEELQTGFVTMSNDKLKLVEELDSQKHITKELGERLSQQEKELHELQEQLSQREEELQKLHTSSTKGIYQQNQIADRMRHYEAQGQLTEMLQKELHQAQEQINVLTNQNSELRMALATQSVSDESQKEDKDASKRNDLVAQLSASVRQLEMERDQMIKQLEEQKSNRMQLVEQLKERATLLNDDDNGSSDVVSRKEYAMIKNAMTQLEERFKQTMNRIAELSDERQQLEHLVLQLQGETDTIGDYIALYQIQRGLMRKRASEKDEYIAQLARDREDMKAKLGELQNLVMRLLEERKLFQSQTQILDDKINFAEISDLASNKKAISKELIDRSSEREIKVEEDESSSETESSKKPETTAKKIIDLLTEIESTNLVEKPVLENFHPCPVCSGRLITV
;
A
#
# COMPACT_ATOMS: atom_id res chain seq x y z
N MET A 1 61.68 -1.90 -29.84
CA MET A 1 61.82 -3.26 -29.25
C MET A 1 61.15 -3.26 -27.89
N ALA A 2 60.93 -4.45 -27.31
CA ALA A 2 60.21 -4.68 -26.05
C ALA A 2 58.72 -4.23 -26.06
N ASP A 3 57.81 -5.19 -26.31
CA ASP A 3 56.81 -5.54 -25.28
C ASP A 3 56.23 -6.96 -25.51
N GLY A 4 57.11 -7.97 -25.45
CA GLY A 4 56.80 -9.38 -25.75
C GLY A 4 56.40 -10.23 -24.55
N ILE A 5 55.83 -9.63 -23.49
CA ILE A 5 55.54 -10.31 -22.22
C ILE A 5 54.40 -11.32 -22.40
N SER A 6 54.67 -12.61 -22.13
CA SER A 6 53.72 -13.70 -22.35
C SER A 6 52.42 -13.53 -21.54
N ARG A 7 51.33 -14.07 -22.07
CA ARG A 7 50.05 -14.20 -21.34
C ARG A 7 50.24 -14.94 -20.01
N GLU A 8 51.17 -15.89 -19.96
CA GLU A 8 51.50 -16.67 -18.76
C GLU A 8 52.26 -15.85 -17.73
N GLU A 9 53.17 -14.95 -18.13
CA GLU A 9 53.81 -14.01 -17.19
C GLU A 9 52.81 -13.01 -16.63
N LYS A 10 51.88 -12.52 -17.44
CA LYS A 10 50.79 -11.63 -17.00
C LYS A 10 49.85 -12.36 -16.01
N LEU A 11 49.55 -13.64 -16.25
CA LEU A 11 48.81 -14.48 -15.30
C LEU A 11 49.60 -14.78 -14.02
N ALA A 12 50.90 -15.09 -14.13
CA ALA A 12 51.77 -15.33 -12.97
C ALA A 12 51.94 -14.07 -12.11
N ALA A 13 52.08 -12.89 -12.73
CA ALA A 13 52.08 -11.60 -12.04
C ALA A 13 50.73 -11.31 -11.37
N GLY A 14 49.60 -11.65 -12.03
CA GLY A 14 48.25 -11.57 -11.46
C GLY A 14 48.09 -12.46 -10.23
N LEU A 15 48.49 -13.74 -10.32
CA LEU A 15 48.48 -14.69 -9.21
C LEU A 15 49.40 -14.26 -8.06
N LYS A 16 50.57 -13.69 -8.37
CA LYS A 16 51.52 -13.16 -7.38
C LYS A 16 50.93 -11.95 -6.63
N LYS A 17 50.29 -11.01 -7.35
CA LYS A 17 49.52 -9.90 -6.74
C LYS A 17 48.34 -10.41 -5.90
N LEU A 18 47.57 -11.38 -6.39
CA LEU A 18 46.44 -11.97 -5.66
C LEU A 18 46.90 -12.63 -4.35
N LYS A 19 48.00 -13.40 -4.39
CA LYS A 19 48.61 -14.04 -3.22
C LYS A 19 49.13 -12.99 -2.21
N GLN A 20 49.69 -11.88 -2.69
CA GLN A 20 50.11 -10.75 -1.86
C GLN A 20 48.93 -10.02 -1.20
N PHE A 21 47.81 -9.84 -1.92
CA PHE A 21 46.57 -9.26 -1.41
C PHE A 21 45.91 -10.15 -0.34
N GLN A 22 45.90 -11.47 -0.57
CA GLN A 22 45.43 -12.46 0.41
C GLN A 22 46.32 -12.48 1.68
N GLN A 23 47.64 -12.36 1.55
CA GLN A 23 48.56 -12.25 2.69
C GLN A 23 48.37 -10.94 3.49
N GLN A 24 48.07 -9.82 2.83
CA GLN A 24 47.70 -8.59 3.54
C GLN A 24 46.38 -8.78 4.31
N ARG A 25 45.37 -9.41 3.70
CA ARG A 25 44.09 -9.71 4.37
C ARG A 25 44.26 -10.62 5.60
N SER A 26 45.24 -11.53 5.61
CA SER A 26 45.49 -12.44 6.74
C SER A 26 46.12 -11.78 7.97
N LYS A 27 46.62 -10.53 7.90
CA LYS A 27 47.12 -9.81 9.08
C LYS A 27 46.02 -9.09 9.89
N ALA A 28 44.79 -9.04 9.39
CA ALA A 28 43.73 -8.18 9.91
C ALA A 28 42.50 -8.94 10.47
N LYS A 29 42.72 -9.94 11.35
CA LYS A 29 41.76 -10.36 12.40
C LYS A 29 42.33 -11.43 13.34
N GLY A 30 42.58 -11.05 14.60
CA GLY A 30 42.25 -11.92 15.72
C GLY A 30 40.73 -11.86 16.00
N SER A 31 40.12 -12.79 16.73
CA SER A 31 40.69 -13.92 17.46
C SER A 31 39.66 -15.04 17.72
N ARG A 32 40.12 -16.16 18.31
CA ARG A 32 39.34 -17.24 18.97
C ARG A 32 38.60 -18.30 18.10
N LYS A 33 39.35 -19.40 17.90
CA LYS A 33 38.96 -20.82 18.13
C LYS A 33 37.86 -21.49 17.28
N LYS A 34 38.34 -22.09 16.18
CA LYS A 34 38.18 -23.51 15.76
C LYS A 34 38.17 -24.55 16.91
N PRO A 35 37.91 -25.87 16.66
CA PRO A 35 37.73 -26.58 15.37
C PRO A 35 36.29 -27.16 15.24
N THR A 36 35.89 -28.22 14.51
CA THR A 36 36.43 -29.31 13.63
C THR A 36 35.21 -29.86 12.85
N SER A 37 35.19 -30.53 11.68
CA SER A 37 36.11 -30.90 10.57
C SER A 37 35.24 -31.59 9.47
N MET A 38 35.64 -32.18 8.33
CA MET A 38 36.93 -32.66 7.78
C MET A 38 37.12 -32.33 6.26
N GLN A 39 37.02 -33.34 5.38
CA GLN A 39 37.31 -33.47 3.95
C GLN A 39 35.99 -33.72 3.17
N THR A 40 35.71 -33.30 1.92
CA THR A 40 36.43 -33.20 0.62
C THR A 40 36.58 -34.51 -0.16
N ASN A 41 35.97 -34.55 -1.37
CA ASN A 41 36.32 -35.22 -2.65
C ASN A 41 35.14 -34.94 -3.63
N SER A 42 35.28 -34.50 -4.90
CA SER A 42 35.79 -35.16 -6.13
C SER A 42 35.08 -36.49 -6.45
N SER A 43 34.54 -36.76 -7.65
CA SER A 43 34.64 -36.08 -8.96
C SER A 43 33.53 -36.50 -9.95
N GLU A 44 33.39 -35.75 -11.04
CA GLU A 44 32.94 -36.13 -12.41
C GLU A 44 31.88 -37.25 -12.64
N GLY A 45 30.66 -36.82 -12.97
CA GLY A 45 29.84 -37.22 -14.14
C GLY A 45 29.59 -38.70 -14.53
N SER A 46 28.31 -39.10 -14.54
CA SER A 46 27.66 -39.94 -15.59
C SER A 46 26.13 -40.03 -15.40
N THR A 47 25.40 -40.29 -16.49
CA THR A 47 23.98 -40.74 -16.56
C THR A 47 23.92 -42.27 -16.81
N PRO A 48 22.78 -43.01 -16.79
CA PRO A 48 21.35 -42.61 -16.67
C PRO A 48 20.49 -43.53 -15.73
N THR A 49 19.14 -43.45 -15.89
CA THR A 49 18.08 -44.48 -15.62
C THR A 49 17.68 -44.90 -14.17
N GLU A 50 16.36 -44.79 -13.91
CA GLU A 50 15.44 -45.63 -13.08
C GLU A 50 15.82 -45.95 -11.60
N THR A 51 14.92 -45.94 -10.60
CA THR A 51 13.58 -46.57 -10.53
C THR A 51 12.70 -45.95 -9.41
N SER A 52 11.40 -46.27 -9.40
CA SER A 52 10.27 -45.88 -8.53
C SER A 52 10.44 -45.84 -6.98
N ALA A 53 9.70 -44.94 -6.31
CA ALA A 53 8.96 -45.22 -5.05
C ALA A 53 7.90 -44.13 -4.70
N GLU A 54 6.88 -44.54 -3.94
CA GLU A 54 5.72 -43.81 -3.38
C GLU A 54 6.04 -42.47 -2.65
N LYS A 55 5.12 -41.51 -2.38
CA LYS A 55 3.76 -41.68 -1.78
C LYS A 55 2.88 -40.40 -1.84
N ILE A 56 1.57 -40.55 -1.63
CA ILE A 56 0.53 -39.48 -1.59
C ILE A 56 -0.09 -39.42 -0.17
N PRO A 57 -0.31 -38.22 0.40
CA PRO A 57 -1.65 -37.67 0.68
C PRO A 57 -1.85 -36.33 -0.06
N GLN A 58 -3.01 -35.88 -0.56
CA GLN A 58 -4.43 -36.06 -0.19
C GLN A 58 -4.81 -35.60 1.23
N GLU A 59 -5.20 -34.33 1.34
CA GLU A 59 -6.31 -33.87 2.18
C GLU A 59 -7.21 -32.92 1.36
N VAL A 60 -8.51 -32.92 1.63
CA VAL A 60 -9.51 -32.05 0.99
C VAL A 60 -10.30 -31.36 2.10
N PRO A 61 -10.40 -30.02 2.13
CA PRO A 61 -11.20 -29.31 3.11
C PRO A 61 -12.69 -29.43 2.78
N THR A 62 -13.50 -29.80 3.76
CA THR A 62 -14.97 -29.73 3.69
C THR A 62 -15.47 -28.57 4.55
N PHE A 63 -16.38 -27.77 3.98
CA PHE A 63 -17.19 -26.82 4.73
C PHE A 63 -18.26 -27.57 5.54
N ASP A 64 -18.61 -27.10 6.73
CA ASP A 64 -19.87 -26.35 6.88
C ASP A 64 -20.05 -25.67 8.25
N ASP A 65 -21.03 -24.78 8.30
CA ASP A 65 -21.45 -23.89 9.38
C ASP A 65 -21.47 -24.49 10.81
N THR A 66 -21.21 -23.63 11.80
CA THR A 66 -22.23 -23.40 12.84
C THR A 66 -22.12 -22.02 13.51
N LYS A 67 -23.22 -21.62 14.16
CA LYS A 67 -23.56 -20.24 14.53
C LYS A 67 -23.58 -20.07 16.04
N TYR A 68 -22.99 -18.98 16.55
CA TYR A 68 -23.06 -18.60 17.97
C TYR A 68 -24.51 -18.44 18.45
N ASN A 69 -24.85 -18.98 19.64
CA ASN A 69 -25.00 -18.09 20.81
C ASN A 69 -25.01 -18.77 22.21
N LEU A 70 -24.51 -18.00 23.17
CA LEU A 70 -24.88 -17.89 24.61
C LEU A 70 -25.01 -19.11 25.55
N GLU A 71 -24.10 -19.11 26.54
CA GLU A 71 -24.37 -18.98 28.00
C GLU A 71 -24.15 -20.15 29.01
N GLN A 72 -23.73 -19.72 30.21
CA GLN A 72 -23.80 -20.36 31.55
C GLN A 72 -22.88 -21.54 31.96
N SER A 73 -21.87 -21.16 32.77
CA SER A 73 -21.79 -21.51 34.21
C SER A 73 -20.87 -22.64 34.75
N ILE A 74 -20.06 -22.22 35.76
CA ILE A 74 -19.68 -22.95 37.00
C ILE A 74 -18.56 -24.03 36.92
N ASN A 75 -17.31 -23.56 37.06
CA ASN A 75 -16.45 -23.74 38.26
C ASN A 75 -16.26 -25.15 38.89
N ARG A 76 -15.00 -25.66 38.93
CA ARG A 76 -14.30 -26.08 40.17
C ARG A 76 -12.86 -26.63 40.02
N GLY A 77 -11.95 -26.10 40.87
CA GLY A 77 -10.74 -26.79 41.38
C GLY A 77 -9.47 -26.75 40.52
N SER A 78 -8.25 -26.81 41.08
CA SER A 78 -7.85 -26.73 42.50
C SER A 78 -6.32 -26.47 42.64
N SER A 79 -5.88 -26.13 43.86
CA SER A 79 -4.48 -26.25 44.38
C SER A 79 -3.48 -25.16 43.94
N THR A 80 -2.53 -24.67 44.77
CA THR A 80 -2.26 -24.86 46.23
C THR A 80 -1.25 -23.81 46.74
N LEU A 81 -1.43 -23.33 47.99
CA LEU A 81 -0.38 -22.85 48.94
C LEU A 81 0.45 -21.59 48.53
N SER A 82 0.98 -20.74 49.42
CA SER A 82 0.85 -20.65 50.89
C SER A 82 1.09 -19.21 51.41
N LEU A 83 0.75 -18.98 52.69
CA LEU A 83 1.06 -17.78 53.49
C LEU A 83 2.55 -17.81 53.96
N ASN A 84 3.17 -16.82 54.64
CA ASN A 84 2.63 -15.73 55.46
C ASN A 84 3.70 -14.64 55.80
N ALA A 85 3.25 -13.42 56.15
CA ALA A 85 3.87 -12.45 57.10
C ALA A 85 5.30 -11.88 56.88
N ASN A 86 5.70 -10.70 57.42
CA ASN A 86 5.04 -9.41 57.75
C ASN A 86 6.15 -8.37 58.15
N VAL A 87 5.80 -7.13 58.58
CA VAL A 87 6.68 -6.12 59.26
C VAL A 87 7.62 -5.33 58.31
N ASP A 88 7.77 -3.99 58.34
CA ASP A 88 7.29 -2.93 59.28
C ASP A 88 6.99 -1.54 58.66
N ASN A 89 6.29 -0.69 59.44
CA ASN A 89 6.19 0.81 59.53
C ASN A 89 6.30 1.74 58.28
N SER A 90 5.44 2.76 58.07
CA SER A 90 5.06 3.99 58.86
C SER A 90 6.11 5.13 58.75
N GLU A 91 5.80 6.43 58.76
CA GLU A 91 4.68 7.20 59.36
C GLU A 91 4.14 8.38 58.49
N GLU A 92 2.86 8.74 58.72
CA GLU A 92 2.19 10.07 58.92
C GLU A 92 2.68 11.38 58.20
N THR A 93 1.88 12.44 57.99
CA THR A 93 0.74 13.08 58.72
C THR A 93 -0.30 13.67 57.72
N ASP A 94 -1.62 13.60 57.92
CA ASP A 94 -2.55 14.28 58.87
C ASP A 94 -2.87 15.77 58.49
N THR A 95 -4.12 16.17 58.20
CA THR A 95 -5.17 16.57 59.19
C THR A 95 -6.54 16.72 58.50
N THR A 96 -7.64 16.03 58.89
CA THR A 96 -8.67 16.32 59.94
C THR A 96 -9.52 17.60 59.75
N LYS A 97 -10.81 17.72 60.13
CA LYS A 97 -11.83 16.93 60.88
C LYS A 97 -13.16 16.90 60.07
N GLY A 98 -14.24 16.15 60.36
CA GLY A 98 -14.66 15.23 61.45
C GLY A 98 -16.18 15.38 61.65
N SER A 99 -17.03 14.36 61.76
CA SER A 99 -17.15 13.32 62.81
C SER A 99 -18.17 12.26 62.32
N SER A 100 -18.12 10.95 62.59
CA SER A 100 -17.46 10.09 63.59
C SER A 100 -18.14 9.98 64.96
N LEU A 101 -18.72 8.80 65.24
CA LEU A 101 -18.82 8.23 66.58
C LEU A 101 -18.96 6.69 66.50
N THR A 102 -17.90 5.99 66.90
CA THR A 102 -17.86 4.53 67.09
C THR A 102 -17.77 4.24 68.58
N ILE A 103 -18.50 3.25 69.11
CA ILE A 103 -18.16 2.67 70.42
C ILE A 103 -18.59 1.18 70.56
N GLN A 104 -17.57 0.38 70.84
CA GLN A 104 -17.50 -0.84 71.69
C GLN A 104 -18.59 -1.94 71.65
N LYS A 105 -18.10 -3.18 71.59
CA LYS A 105 -18.77 -4.34 72.22
C LYS A 105 -18.51 -4.31 73.73
N SER A 106 -19.54 -4.54 74.53
CA SER A 106 -19.44 -5.02 75.91
C SER A 106 -20.43 -6.18 76.13
N LYS A 107 -20.21 -6.99 77.17
CA LYS A 107 -20.94 -8.23 77.44
C LYS A 107 -21.55 -8.14 78.84
N SER A 108 -22.87 -8.08 78.95
CA SER A 108 -23.60 -8.24 80.21
C SER A 108 -25.10 -8.43 79.96
N ASP A 109 -25.54 -9.69 79.99
CA ASP A 109 -26.74 -10.28 80.62
C ASP A 109 -28.12 -9.57 80.61
N LEU A 110 -29.13 -10.35 81.06
CA LEU A 110 -30.57 -10.06 81.14
C LEU A 110 -31.29 -10.11 79.78
N GLN A 111 -31.80 -11.26 79.33
CA GLN A 111 -32.92 -12.08 79.85
C GLN A 111 -34.22 -11.87 79.05
N LEU A 112 -35.07 -12.89 79.14
CA LEU A 112 -36.40 -13.03 78.55
C LEU A 112 -37.20 -11.73 78.45
N ASN A 113 -37.87 -11.56 77.30
CA ASN A 113 -39.33 -11.58 77.34
C ASN A 113 -39.91 -12.19 76.06
N ASN A 114 -40.37 -13.45 76.19
CA ASN A 114 -41.26 -14.10 75.24
C ASN A 114 -42.68 -14.10 75.82
N PRO A 115 -43.60 -13.27 75.33
CA PRO A 115 -45.03 -13.44 75.54
C PRO A 115 -45.81 -13.43 74.21
N LYS A 116 -46.61 -14.44 73.87
CA LYS A 116 -46.81 -15.76 74.49
C LYS A 116 -47.00 -16.77 73.37
N GLU A 117 -46.33 -17.91 73.44
CA GLU A 117 -47.01 -19.14 73.02
C GLU A 117 -48.22 -19.30 73.94
N TYR A 118 -49.43 -19.33 73.38
CA TYR A 118 -50.62 -19.67 74.15
C TYR A 118 -50.56 -21.16 74.48
N SER A 119 -49.89 -21.47 75.61
CA SER A 119 -49.88 -22.78 76.23
C SER A 119 -51.28 -23.38 76.18
N SER A 120 -51.38 -24.68 75.90
CA SER A 120 -52.66 -25.38 75.74
C SER A 120 -53.58 -25.24 76.96
N THR A 121 -53.03 -24.94 78.14
CA THR A 121 -53.77 -24.57 79.36
C THR A 121 -54.41 -23.18 79.33
N GLU A 122 -53.77 -22.16 78.74
CA GLU A 122 -54.32 -20.80 78.67
C GLU A 122 -55.45 -20.71 77.62
N SER A 123 -55.31 -21.41 76.48
CA SER A 123 -56.41 -21.52 75.51
C SER A 123 -57.62 -22.25 76.12
N LEU A 124 -57.40 -23.33 76.88
CA LEU A 124 -58.46 -24.00 77.64
C LEU A 124 -59.05 -23.10 78.75
N ARG A 125 -58.25 -22.24 79.38
CA ARG A 125 -58.71 -21.27 80.38
C ARG A 125 -59.56 -20.17 79.73
N GLN A 126 -59.18 -19.70 78.55
CA GLN A 126 -59.93 -18.71 77.77
C GLN A 126 -61.27 -19.28 77.27
N ILE A 127 -61.27 -20.53 76.78
CA ILE A 127 -62.50 -21.26 76.45
C ILE A 127 -63.36 -21.50 77.70
N SER A 128 -62.77 -21.88 78.84
CA SER A 128 -63.51 -22.06 80.10
C SER A 128 -64.12 -20.76 80.63
N LEU A 129 -63.42 -19.62 80.46
CA LEU A 129 -63.97 -18.30 80.77
C LEU A 129 -65.09 -17.89 79.79
N GLN A 130 -64.96 -18.20 78.50
CA GLN A 130 -66.03 -17.96 77.51
C GLN A 130 -67.25 -18.87 77.74
N VAL A 131 -67.07 -20.14 78.12
CA VAL A 131 -68.16 -21.06 78.46
C VAL A 131 -68.84 -20.66 79.77
N ASN A 132 -68.09 -20.23 80.79
CA ASN A 132 -68.70 -19.69 82.01
C ASN A 132 -69.43 -18.35 81.73
N GLY A 133 -68.87 -17.48 80.88
CA GLY A 133 -69.53 -16.28 80.38
C GLY A 133 -70.87 -16.60 79.72
N LEU A 134 -70.86 -17.45 78.69
CA LEU A 134 -72.05 -17.90 77.98
C LEU A 134 -73.06 -18.62 78.88
N MET A 135 -72.63 -19.41 79.88
CA MET A 135 -73.55 -20.01 80.85
C MET A 135 -74.12 -18.98 81.84
N SER A 136 -73.38 -17.94 82.22
CA SER A 136 -73.91 -16.83 83.02
C SER A 136 -74.91 -15.97 82.23
N GLU A 137 -74.63 -15.69 80.96
CA GLU A 137 -75.54 -14.98 80.05
C GLU A 137 -76.81 -15.82 79.76
N THR A 138 -76.66 -17.14 79.56
CA THR A 138 -77.80 -18.06 79.35
C THR A 138 -78.67 -18.18 80.60
N ASN A 139 -78.08 -18.28 81.80
CA ASN A 139 -78.84 -18.32 83.05
C ASN A 139 -79.51 -16.98 83.38
N ALA A 140 -78.91 -15.85 83.02
CA ALA A 140 -79.56 -14.53 83.13
C ALA A 140 -80.78 -14.41 82.19
N PHE A 141 -80.70 -14.94 80.97
CA PHE A 141 -81.81 -14.91 80.00
C PHE A 141 -82.98 -15.85 80.35
N MET A 142 -82.74 -16.90 81.14
CA MET A 142 -83.76 -17.92 81.48
C MET A 142 -84.68 -17.54 82.64
N ASN A 143 -84.46 -16.41 83.34
CA ASN A 143 -85.23 -16.04 84.53
C ASN A 143 -85.76 -14.59 84.49
N GLY A 144 -86.24 -14.16 83.32
CA GLY A 144 -86.79 -12.83 83.11
C GLY A 144 -88.20 -12.64 83.69
N THR A 145 -88.28 -12.10 84.90
CA THR A 145 -89.53 -11.56 85.48
C THR A 145 -89.42 -10.06 85.79
N VAL A 146 -89.67 -9.26 84.75
CA VAL A 146 -90.49 -8.01 84.76
C VAL A 146 -90.07 -6.83 85.68
N ASP A 147 -89.85 -5.68 85.03
CA ASP A 147 -89.89 -4.26 85.48
C ASP A 147 -88.67 -3.52 86.12
N GLN A 148 -88.21 -2.48 85.37
CA GLN A 148 -87.88 -1.07 85.72
C GLN A 148 -86.78 -0.70 86.77
N GLU A 149 -86.07 0.45 86.71
CA GLU A 149 -85.42 1.17 85.57
C GLU A 149 -84.36 2.23 86.05
N ASP A 150 -84.44 2.75 87.28
CA ASP A 150 -83.85 4.05 87.71
C ASP A 150 -82.32 4.15 88.02
N SER A 151 -81.49 3.10 87.86
CA SER A 151 -80.08 3.14 88.35
C SER A 151 -79.06 3.85 87.43
N ILE A 152 -79.50 4.36 86.28
CA ILE A 152 -78.65 4.58 85.08
C ILE A 152 -77.72 5.81 85.17
N SER A 153 -78.18 6.93 85.74
CA SER A 153 -77.56 8.26 85.53
C SER A 153 -76.14 8.47 86.12
N SER A 154 -75.77 7.74 87.16
CA SER A 154 -74.42 7.81 87.75
C SER A 154 -73.39 7.06 86.91
N GLU A 155 -73.80 5.98 86.25
CA GLU A 155 -72.91 5.19 85.38
C GLU A 155 -72.67 5.92 84.05
N GLU A 156 -73.70 6.54 83.48
CA GLU A 156 -73.59 7.38 82.26
C GLU A 156 -72.46 8.42 82.34
N ASN A 157 -72.41 9.22 83.40
CA ASN A 157 -71.40 10.28 83.57
C ASN A 157 -69.96 9.72 83.71
N SER A 158 -69.80 8.50 84.21
CA SER A 158 -68.51 7.80 84.33
C SER A 158 -68.10 7.18 82.98
N LEU A 159 -69.06 6.56 82.30
CA LEU A 159 -68.92 5.98 80.98
C LEU A 159 -68.61 7.05 79.93
N GLU A 160 -69.22 8.24 80.00
CA GLU A 160 -68.98 9.32 79.05
C GLU A 160 -67.52 9.79 79.09
N LYS A 161 -66.96 10.07 80.28
CA LYS A 161 -65.55 10.45 80.43
C LYS A 161 -64.62 9.35 79.92
N ARG A 162 -64.89 8.09 80.28
CA ARG A 162 -64.14 6.93 79.78
C ARG A 162 -64.21 6.82 78.26
N ASN A 163 -65.36 7.11 77.64
CA ASN A 163 -65.53 7.11 76.19
C ASN A 163 -64.78 8.27 75.51
N GLN A 164 -64.75 9.46 76.14
CA GLN A 164 -63.95 10.60 75.65
C GLN A 164 -62.44 10.30 75.74
N GLU A 165 -61.95 9.73 76.85
CA GLU A 165 -60.56 9.28 77.00
C GLU A 165 -60.18 8.18 76.00
N LEU A 166 -61.06 7.19 75.78
CA LEU A 166 -60.88 6.16 74.77
C LEU A 166 -60.87 6.74 73.35
N ALA A 167 -61.73 7.71 73.03
CA ALA A 167 -61.73 8.38 71.74
C ALA A 167 -60.43 9.17 71.48
N LEU A 168 -59.90 9.85 72.50
CA LEU A 168 -58.59 10.51 72.41
C LEU A 168 -57.45 9.50 72.24
N LEU A 169 -57.46 8.39 72.98
CA LEU A 169 -56.47 7.31 72.85
C LEU A 169 -56.52 6.65 71.45
N VAL A 170 -57.71 6.39 70.92
CA VAL A 170 -57.91 5.85 69.57
C VAL A 170 -57.43 6.83 68.50
N ASN A 171 -57.68 8.13 68.65
CA ASN A 171 -57.17 9.15 67.73
C ASN A 171 -55.63 9.27 67.80
N ASN A 172 -55.03 9.20 68.99
CA ASN A 172 -53.57 9.20 69.15
C ASN A 172 -52.93 7.93 68.55
N LEU A 173 -53.52 6.76 68.77
CA LEU A 173 -53.08 5.49 68.16
C LEU A 173 -53.24 5.49 66.64
N ARG A 174 -54.31 6.09 66.12
CA ARG A 174 -54.51 6.31 64.68
C ARG A 174 -53.42 7.22 64.11
N GLN A 175 -53.16 8.37 64.74
CA GLN A 175 -52.12 9.31 64.30
C GLN A 175 -50.72 8.66 64.34
N ALA A 176 -50.42 7.86 65.36
CA ALA A 176 -49.17 7.10 65.44
C ALA A 176 -49.05 6.03 64.35
N ASN A 177 -50.14 5.32 64.02
CA ASN A 177 -50.18 4.39 62.90
C ASN A 177 -50.02 5.10 61.55
N ASP A 178 -50.67 6.25 61.34
CA ASP A 178 -50.54 7.05 60.11
C ASP A 178 -49.09 7.56 59.94
N GLN A 179 -48.44 8.01 61.03
CA GLN A 179 -47.01 8.36 61.03
C GLN A 179 -46.10 7.16 60.74
N LEU A 180 -46.37 5.99 61.33
CA LEU A 180 -45.61 4.77 61.07
C LEU A 180 -45.79 4.27 59.63
N HIS A 181 -47.00 4.38 59.08
CA HIS A 181 -47.27 4.09 57.67
C HIS A 181 -46.50 5.03 56.74
N PHE A 182 -46.42 6.32 57.06
CA PHE A 182 -45.60 7.28 56.31
C PHE A 182 -44.11 6.93 56.36
N GLN A 183 -43.55 6.67 57.54
CA GLN A 183 -42.14 6.23 57.69
C GLN A 183 -41.85 4.93 56.94
N LEU A 184 -42.77 3.95 56.97
CA LEU A 184 -42.64 2.72 56.20
C LEU A 184 -42.75 2.94 54.67
N GLN A 185 -43.49 3.96 54.22
CA GLN A 185 -43.55 4.35 52.82
C GLN A 185 -42.27 5.07 52.37
N GLU A 186 -41.71 5.95 53.21
CA GLU A 186 -40.39 6.57 52.97
C GLU A 186 -39.27 5.53 52.93
N LEU A 187 -39.20 4.60 53.89
CA LEU A 187 -38.20 3.52 53.90
C LEU A 187 -38.30 2.63 52.65
N LYS A 188 -39.52 2.36 52.16
CA LYS A 188 -39.73 1.66 50.86
C LYS A 188 -39.24 2.50 49.68
N SER A 189 -39.40 3.82 49.71
CA SER A 189 -38.89 4.74 48.70
C SER A 189 -37.35 4.79 48.69
N PHE A 190 -36.73 4.94 49.87
CA PHE A 190 -35.26 4.88 50.02
C PHE A 190 -34.69 3.53 49.58
N LYS A 191 -35.32 2.40 49.92
CA LYS A 191 -34.87 1.08 49.45
C LYS A 191 -34.92 0.94 47.93
N LYS A 192 -35.96 1.46 47.26
CA LYS A 192 -36.03 1.48 45.79
C LYS A 192 -34.87 2.28 45.18
N LYS A 193 -34.65 3.51 45.66
CA LYS A 193 -33.55 4.38 45.22
C LYS A 193 -32.17 3.74 45.48
N TYR A 194 -32.01 3.02 46.59
CA TYR A 194 -30.77 2.31 46.90
C TYR A 194 -30.47 1.22 45.85
N CYS A 195 -31.45 0.36 45.53
CA CYS A 195 -31.28 -0.67 44.50
C CYS A 195 -31.04 -0.08 43.09
N GLU A 196 -31.67 1.05 42.77
CA GLU A 196 -31.41 1.80 41.53
C GLU A 196 -29.97 2.34 41.47
N ILE A 197 -29.45 2.87 42.58
CA ILE A 197 -28.05 3.30 42.72
C ILE A 197 -27.09 2.10 42.59
N GLU A 198 -27.40 0.94 43.17
CA GLU A 198 -26.59 -0.28 43.01
C GLU A 198 -26.56 -0.76 41.55
N GLU A 199 -27.69 -0.74 40.85
CA GLU A 199 -27.75 -1.11 39.43
C GLU A 199 -26.95 -0.13 38.55
N LEU A 200 -27.11 1.18 38.77
CA LEU A 200 -26.34 2.21 38.07
C LEU A 200 -24.84 2.10 38.35
N GLN A 201 -24.43 1.75 39.58
CA GLN A 201 -23.03 1.43 39.89
C GLN A 201 -22.55 0.17 39.14
N GLY A 202 -23.38 -0.87 39.04
CA GLY A 202 -23.08 -2.08 38.26
C GLY A 202 -22.85 -1.75 36.79
N ARG A 203 -23.78 -1.01 36.18
CA ARG A 203 -23.68 -0.51 34.79
C ARG A 203 -22.42 0.34 34.58
N LEU A 204 -22.08 1.23 35.53
CA LEU A 204 -20.87 2.06 35.48
C LEU A 204 -19.58 1.22 35.55
N ARG A 205 -19.51 0.21 36.44
CA ARG A 205 -18.37 -0.72 36.53
C ARG A 205 -18.19 -1.49 35.23
N ALA A 206 -19.27 -2.03 34.66
CA ALA A 206 -19.25 -2.72 33.36
C ALA A 206 -18.89 -1.80 32.18
N SER A 207 -19.19 -0.49 32.27
CA SER A 207 -18.75 0.48 31.28
C SER A 207 -17.26 0.83 31.41
N ARG A 208 -16.74 0.95 32.63
CA ARG A 208 -15.30 1.18 32.89
C ARG A 208 -14.44 -0.01 32.50
N GLN A 209 -14.92 -1.24 32.74
CA GLN A 209 -14.21 -2.44 32.29
C GLN A 209 -14.06 -2.45 30.76
N ARG A 210 -15.17 -2.29 30.02
CA ARG A 210 -15.14 -2.23 28.55
C ARG A 210 -14.27 -1.10 27.99
N ALA A 211 -14.19 0.05 28.67
CA ALA A 211 -13.24 1.10 28.30
C ALA A 211 -11.78 0.63 28.43
N SER A 212 -11.43 -0.01 29.55
CA SER A 212 -10.09 -0.58 29.77
C SER A 212 -9.77 -1.78 28.87
N ASP A 213 -10.79 -2.51 28.40
CA ASP A 213 -10.64 -3.57 27.40
C ASP A 213 -10.30 -2.95 26.03
N LEU A 214 -11.07 -1.96 25.58
CA LEU A 214 -10.83 -1.22 24.34
C LEU A 214 -9.49 -0.47 24.35
N GLU A 215 -9.07 0.12 25.48
CA GLU A 215 -7.74 0.74 25.63
C GLU A 215 -6.62 -0.28 25.39
N ARG A 216 -6.76 -1.50 25.90
CA ARG A 216 -5.79 -2.59 25.69
C ARG A 216 -5.80 -3.09 24.26
N GLU A 217 -6.96 -3.19 23.62
CA GLU A 217 -7.09 -3.51 22.19
C GLU A 217 -6.44 -2.44 21.30
N ILE A 218 -6.66 -1.16 21.58
CA ILE A 218 -6.02 -0.04 20.87
C ILE A 218 -4.49 -0.10 20.99
N ILE A 219 -3.96 -0.39 22.18
CA ILE A 219 -2.51 -0.56 22.39
C ILE A 219 -1.99 -1.79 21.62
N ALA A 220 -2.70 -2.91 21.63
CA ALA A 220 -2.33 -4.12 20.89
C ALA A 220 -2.32 -3.89 19.37
N LEU A 221 -3.37 -3.25 18.83
CA LEU A 221 -3.48 -2.87 17.43
C LEU A 221 -2.41 -1.86 17.01
N SER A 222 -2.12 -0.86 17.86
CA SER A 222 -1.03 0.10 17.62
C SER A 222 0.33 -0.60 17.55
N ASN A 223 0.60 -1.55 18.45
CA ASN A 223 1.84 -2.33 18.43
C ASN A 223 1.94 -3.25 17.19
N SER A 224 0.84 -3.90 16.80
CA SER A 224 0.77 -4.72 15.59
C SER A 224 1.00 -3.87 14.33
N ASN A 225 0.34 -2.72 14.22
CA ASN A 225 0.51 -1.79 13.11
C ASN A 225 1.97 -1.29 13.01
N GLN A 226 2.61 -0.98 14.14
CA GLN A 226 4.04 -0.59 14.14
C GLN A 226 4.97 -1.76 13.74
N GLN A 227 4.59 -3.02 13.95
CA GLN A 227 5.34 -4.18 13.44
C GLN A 227 5.14 -4.35 11.92
N LEU A 228 3.91 -4.22 11.42
CA LEU A 228 3.60 -4.24 9.99
C LEU A 228 4.30 -3.09 9.23
N GLU A 229 4.36 -1.90 9.81
CA GLU A 229 5.07 -0.74 9.25
C GLU A 229 6.58 -1.01 9.14
N LYS A 230 7.19 -1.67 10.15
CA LYS A 230 8.61 -2.08 10.10
C LYS A 230 8.85 -3.13 9.02
N ALA A 231 8.03 -4.18 8.95
CA ALA A 231 8.13 -5.23 7.94
C ALA A 231 7.94 -4.68 6.52
N SER A 232 7.00 -3.74 6.32
CA SER A 232 6.80 -3.02 5.06
C SER A 232 8.03 -2.18 4.68
N LYS A 233 8.62 -1.45 5.63
CA LYS A 233 9.88 -0.69 5.45
C LYS A 233 11.11 -1.56 5.21
N GLU A 234 11.09 -2.83 5.59
CA GLU A 234 12.15 -3.80 5.27
C GLU A 234 11.95 -4.41 3.89
N SER A 235 10.72 -4.82 3.57
CA SER A 235 10.33 -5.29 2.23
C SER A 235 10.60 -4.24 1.15
N ALA A 236 10.35 -2.96 1.42
CA ALA A 236 10.66 -1.86 0.51
C ALA A 236 12.17 -1.77 0.19
N LYS A 237 13.05 -1.91 1.19
CA LYS A 237 14.51 -1.91 0.99
C LYS A 237 15.00 -3.13 0.23
N ASP A 238 14.33 -4.27 0.41
CA ASP A 238 14.65 -5.48 -0.34
C ASP A 238 14.19 -5.37 -1.81
N ILE A 239 13.03 -4.74 -2.07
CA ILE A 239 12.57 -4.38 -3.42
C ILE A 239 13.55 -3.40 -4.08
N GLU A 240 14.03 -2.37 -3.38
CA GLU A 240 15.05 -1.44 -3.88
C GLU A 240 16.37 -2.16 -4.21
N ARG A 241 16.83 -3.06 -3.33
CA ARG A 241 18.02 -3.88 -3.57
C ARG A 241 17.87 -4.75 -4.81
N LEU A 242 16.76 -5.47 -4.94
CA LEU A 242 16.45 -6.33 -6.09
C LEU A 242 16.31 -5.51 -7.38
N LYS A 243 15.73 -4.31 -7.36
CA LYS A 243 15.71 -3.38 -8.51
C LYS A 243 17.12 -2.98 -8.93
N SER A 244 17.99 -2.64 -7.96
CA SER A 244 19.38 -2.27 -8.24
C SER A 244 20.20 -3.42 -8.83
N GLU A 245 19.96 -4.65 -8.35
CA GLU A 245 20.65 -5.86 -8.82
C GLU A 245 20.13 -6.30 -10.19
N ASN A 246 18.82 -6.22 -10.45
CA ASN A 246 18.26 -6.44 -11.79
C ASN A 246 18.79 -5.44 -12.81
N TYR A 247 18.92 -4.15 -12.46
CA TYR A 247 19.56 -3.16 -13.33
C TYR A 247 21.04 -3.49 -13.59
N ARG A 248 21.80 -3.89 -12.56
CA ARG A 248 23.19 -4.34 -12.69
C ARG A 248 23.32 -5.56 -13.62
N ILE A 249 22.39 -6.53 -13.50
CA ILE A 249 22.35 -7.73 -14.34
C ILE A 249 21.93 -7.40 -15.78
N SER A 250 20.95 -6.52 -15.99
CA SER A 250 20.55 -6.07 -17.35
C SER A 250 21.74 -5.45 -18.09
N LYS A 251 22.44 -4.51 -17.44
CA LYS A 251 23.62 -3.88 -18.03
C LYS A 251 24.72 -4.90 -18.35
N LEU A 252 24.98 -5.85 -17.47
CA LEU A 252 25.98 -6.91 -17.70
C LEU A 252 25.56 -7.84 -18.86
N ASN A 253 24.26 -8.12 -19.00
CA ASN A 253 23.70 -8.82 -20.16
C ASN A 253 23.80 -8.02 -21.47
N GLU A 254 23.68 -6.69 -21.44
CA GLU A 254 23.90 -5.81 -22.59
C GLU A 254 25.38 -5.78 -22.99
N GLU A 255 26.29 -5.66 -22.03
CA GLU A 255 27.75 -5.75 -22.23
C GLU A 255 28.13 -7.12 -22.84
N LEU A 256 27.55 -8.23 -22.36
CA LEU A 256 27.76 -9.58 -22.93
C LEU A 256 27.13 -9.75 -24.32
N LYS A 257 25.95 -9.17 -24.58
CA LYS A 257 25.33 -9.16 -25.93
C LYS A 257 26.23 -8.42 -26.93
N SER A 258 26.79 -7.28 -26.55
CA SER A 258 27.74 -6.52 -27.39
C SER A 258 29.01 -7.35 -27.68
N ALA A 259 29.59 -7.98 -26.65
CA ALA A 259 30.76 -8.85 -26.83
C ALA A 259 30.47 -10.06 -27.75
N ASN A 260 29.29 -10.67 -27.64
CA ASN A 260 28.87 -11.76 -28.51
C ASN A 260 28.62 -11.29 -29.96
N ALA A 261 28.06 -10.09 -30.15
CA ALA A 261 27.91 -9.49 -31.48
C ALA A 261 29.28 -9.24 -32.14
N GLU A 262 30.23 -8.65 -31.42
CA GLU A 262 31.61 -8.46 -31.88
C GLU A 262 32.29 -9.79 -32.26
N LEU A 263 32.15 -10.84 -31.43
CA LEU A 263 32.72 -12.15 -31.72
C LEU A 263 32.07 -12.80 -32.94
N THR A 264 30.76 -12.62 -33.11
CA THR A 264 30.01 -13.10 -34.29
C THR A 264 30.44 -12.37 -35.56
N GLU A 265 30.67 -11.05 -35.51
CA GLU A 265 31.21 -10.30 -36.65
C GLU A 265 32.64 -10.75 -37.00
N LYS A 266 33.51 -10.93 -35.99
CA LYS A 266 34.88 -11.42 -36.18
C LYS A 266 34.91 -12.84 -36.78
N LEU A 267 33.99 -13.72 -36.38
CA LEU A 267 33.80 -15.04 -36.96
C LEU A 267 33.29 -14.96 -38.41
N ASN A 268 32.24 -14.16 -38.67
CA ASN A 268 31.70 -13.96 -40.02
C ASN A 268 32.75 -13.35 -40.98
N LYS A 269 33.60 -12.45 -40.49
CA LYS A 269 34.75 -11.96 -41.26
C LYS A 269 35.73 -13.09 -41.56
N LYS A 270 36.07 -13.94 -40.59
CA LYS A 270 36.97 -15.10 -40.82
C LYS A 270 36.37 -16.14 -41.77
N ILE A 271 35.06 -16.35 -41.78
CA ILE A 271 34.38 -17.19 -42.77
C ILE A 271 34.52 -16.58 -44.18
N LYS A 272 34.34 -15.26 -44.33
CA LYS A 272 34.56 -14.57 -45.62
C LYS A 272 36.03 -14.60 -46.06
N ASP A 273 36.98 -14.40 -45.14
CA ASP A 273 38.42 -14.52 -45.42
C ASP A 273 38.77 -15.94 -45.93
N LEU A 274 38.17 -16.98 -45.34
CA LEU A 274 38.35 -18.38 -45.77
C LEU A 274 37.70 -18.65 -47.14
N GLN A 275 36.46 -18.20 -47.36
CA GLN A 275 35.76 -18.35 -48.65
C GLN A 275 36.51 -17.64 -49.80
N ALA A 276 37.11 -16.48 -49.54
CA ALA A 276 37.98 -15.81 -50.50
C ALA A 276 39.22 -16.65 -50.81
N LEU A 277 39.88 -17.21 -49.80
CA LEU A 277 41.06 -18.06 -49.95
C LEU A 277 40.72 -19.40 -50.67
N GLU A 278 39.54 -19.97 -50.44
CA GLU A 278 39.03 -21.15 -51.15
C GLU A 278 38.79 -20.84 -52.65
N LEU A 279 38.25 -19.66 -52.97
CA LEU A 279 38.08 -19.20 -54.35
C LEU A 279 39.43 -18.94 -55.03
N GLU A 280 40.37 -18.27 -54.36
CA GLU A 280 41.74 -18.05 -54.85
C GLU A 280 42.46 -19.39 -55.07
N PHE A 281 42.34 -20.35 -54.15
CA PHE A 281 42.89 -21.69 -54.28
C PHE A 281 42.28 -22.45 -55.47
N ALA A 282 40.96 -22.41 -55.63
CA ALA A 282 40.28 -23.04 -56.77
C ALA A 282 40.64 -22.37 -58.11
N GLU A 283 40.85 -21.05 -58.13
CA GLU A 283 41.36 -20.35 -59.31
C GLU A 283 42.82 -20.73 -59.61
N CYS A 284 43.67 -20.85 -58.58
CA CYS A 284 45.05 -21.32 -58.73
C CYS A 284 45.12 -22.77 -59.21
N GLN A 285 44.22 -23.65 -58.75
CA GLN A 285 44.11 -25.03 -59.23
C GLN A 285 43.65 -25.08 -60.70
N LYS A 286 42.70 -24.23 -61.10
CA LYS A 286 42.29 -24.06 -62.51
C LYS A 286 43.43 -23.51 -63.37
N LYS A 287 44.15 -22.49 -62.90
CA LYS A 287 45.34 -21.94 -63.56
C LYS A 287 46.42 -23.00 -63.72
N LEU A 288 46.71 -23.78 -62.67
CA LEU A 288 47.67 -24.88 -62.72
C LEU A 288 47.26 -25.95 -63.75
N SER A 289 46.01 -26.40 -63.72
CA SER A 289 45.46 -27.35 -64.70
C SER A 289 45.52 -26.81 -66.13
N LEU A 290 45.20 -25.52 -66.33
CA LEU A 290 45.33 -24.86 -67.63
C LEU A 290 46.79 -24.78 -68.08
N THR A 291 47.72 -24.34 -67.24
CA THR A 291 49.15 -24.27 -67.58
C THR A 291 49.78 -25.63 -67.79
N GLN A 292 49.31 -26.67 -67.09
CA GLN A 292 49.74 -28.06 -67.30
C GLN A 292 49.22 -28.59 -68.64
N THR A 293 47.98 -28.24 -69.02
CA THR A 293 47.42 -28.55 -70.34
C THR A 293 48.12 -27.77 -71.45
N GLN A 294 48.43 -26.49 -71.23
CA GLN A 294 49.20 -25.65 -72.16
C GLN A 294 50.62 -26.14 -72.31
N ALA A 295 51.30 -26.58 -71.24
CA ALA A 295 52.61 -27.21 -71.32
C ALA A 295 52.55 -28.48 -72.19
N GLN A 296 51.58 -29.37 -71.94
CA GLN A 296 51.34 -30.55 -72.79
C GLN A 296 50.99 -30.20 -74.26
N GLN A 297 50.45 -29.01 -74.51
CA GLN A 297 50.17 -28.51 -75.87
C GLN A 297 51.38 -27.85 -76.53
N PHE A 298 52.26 -27.18 -75.78
CA PHE A 298 53.50 -26.60 -76.30
C PHE A 298 54.61 -27.64 -76.47
N ASP A 299 54.66 -28.68 -75.62
CA ASP A 299 55.41 -29.92 -75.85
C ASP A 299 54.96 -30.62 -77.16
N ALA A 300 53.74 -30.34 -77.64
CA ALA A 300 53.19 -30.89 -78.88
C ALA A 300 53.28 -29.94 -80.09
N ASN A 301 53.17 -28.61 -79.93
CA ASN A 301 53.26 -27.61 -81.01
C ASN A 301 53.56 -26.17 -80.52
N GLY A 302 54.66 -25.57 -81.00
CA GLY A 302 54.75 -24.13 -81.30
C GLY A 302 55.36 -23.18 -80.25
N GLU A 303 56.68 -22.94 -80.31
CA GLU A 303 57.41 -22.10 -79.32
C GLU A 303 57.36 -20.57 -79.53
N ASN A 304 57.06 -20.05 -80.72
CA ASN A 304 57.53 -18.70 -81.11
C ASN A 304 56.65 -17.50 -80.75
N GLU A 305 55.31 -17.59 -80.73
CA GLU A 305 54.46 -16.39 -80.52
C GLU A 305 54.39 -15.94 -79.05
N ASN A 306 54.35 -16.88 -78.11
CA ASN A 306 54.25 -16.60 -76.67
C ASN A 306 55.45 -15.80 -76.13
N ARG A 307 56.63 -15.98 -76.73
CA ARG A 307 57.88 -15.39 -76.25
C ARG A 307 57.86 -13.86 -76.28
N SER A 308 57.28 -13.26 -77.32
CA SER A 308 57.22 -11.80 -77.45
C SER A 308 56.25 -11.17 -76.45
N GLN A 309 55.09 -11.80 -76.21
CA GLN A 309 54.10 -11.30 -75.25
C GLN A 309 54.58 -11.44 -73.80
N LEU A 310 55.29 -12.53 -73.50
CA LEU A 310 55.93 -12.74 -72.21
C LEU A 310 57.00 -11.68 -71.92
N GLU A 311 57.82 -11.35 -72.92
CA GLU A 311 58.87 -10.32 -72.80
C GLU A 311 58.30 -8.92 -72.58
N GLU A 312 57.18 -8.57 -73.23
CA GLU A 312 56.46 -7.32 -72.97
C GLU A 312 55.88 -7.25 -71.54
N LEU A 313 55.25 -8.33 -71.06
CA LEU A 313 54.74 -8.41 -69.69
C LEU A 313 55.88 -8.31 -68.64
N TYR A 314 57.05 -8.87 -68.90
CA TYR A 314 58.23 -8.67 -68.05
C TYR A 314 58.69 -7.21 -68.02
N GLN A 315 58.68 -6.50 -69.15
CA GLN A 315 59.00 -5.07 -69.18
C GLN A 315 57.98 -4.24 -68.39
N GLN A 316 56.68 -4.48 -68.57
CA GLN A 316 55.62 -3.79 -67.84
C GLN A 316 55.71 -4.04 -66.31
N LYS A 317 56.01 -5.28 -65.89
CA LYS A 317 56.27 -5.63 -64.49
C LYS A 317 57.44 -4.80 -63.92
N LEU A 318 58.57 -4.78 -64.64
CA LEU A 318 59.80 -4.13 -64.19
C LEU A 318 59.63 -2.60 -64.09
N GLU A 319 58.82 -2.01 -64.97
CA GLU A 319 58.44 -0.60 -64.91
C GLU A 319 57.56 -0.27 -63.68
N LEU A 320 56.61 -1.15 -63.35
CA LEU A 320 55.80 -1.03 -62.12
C LEU A 320 56.64 -1.21 -60.85
N GLU A 321 57.61 -2.13 -60.83
CA GLU A 321 58.53 -2.32 -59.70
C GLU A 321 59.43 -1.08 -59.48
N LYS A 322 59.94 -0.45 -60.55
CA LYS A 322 60.62 0.86 -60.45
C LYS A 322 59.71 1.93 -59.86
N ARG A 323 58.46 2.02 -60.33
CA ARG A 323 57.50 3.05 -59.89
C ARG A 323 57.09 2.87 -58.42
N LEU A 324 56.92 1.64 -57.96
CA LEU A 324 56.71 1.31 -56.54
C LEU A 324 57.94 1.69 -55.69
N SER A 325 59.15 1.41 -56.17
CA SER A 325 60.40 1.81 -55.51
C SER A 325 60.53 3.33 -55.37
N LEU A 326 60.27 4.08 -56.44
CA LEU A 326 60.23 5.55 -56.44
C LEU A 326 59.20 6.11 -55.43
N ASN A 327 57.97 5.59 -55.44
CA ASN A 327 56.94 6.02 -54.50
C ASN A 327 57.32 5.72 -53.05
N LYS A 328 57.89 4.54 -52.77
CA LYS A 328 58.38 4.17 -51.43
C LYS A 328 59.49 5.11 -50.94
N ASN A 329 60.42 5.48 -51.82
CA ASN A 329 61.47 6.43 -51.50
C ASN A 329 60.93 7.85 -51.27
N SER A 330 59.91 8.27 -52.02
CA SER A 330 59.22 9.56 -51.80
C SER A 330 58.50 9.61 -50.45
N VAL A 331 57.75 8.56 -50.08
CA VAL A 331 57.11 8.46 -48.75
C VAL A 331 58.16 8.46 -47.63
N SER A 332 59.29 7.77 -47.81
CA SER A 332 60.38 7.78 -46.83
C SER A 332 60.96 9.19 -46.60
N LYS A 333 61.09 10.01 -47.65
CA LYS A 333 61.52 11.42 -47.52
C LYS A 333 60.50 12.26 -46.77
N LEU A 334 59.21 12.16 -47.13
CA LEU A 334 58.14 12.91 -46.47
C LEU A 334 58.02 12.59 -44.97
N ILE A 335 58.32 11.34 -44.57
CA ILE A 335 58.39 10.96 -43.15
C ILE A 335 59.60 11.63 -42.47
N MET A 336 60.78 11.60 -43.08
CA MET A 336 61.97 12.27 -42.54
C MET A 336 61.80 13.79 -42.43
N GLU A 337 61.19 14.42 -43.44
CA GLU A 337 60.88 15.85 -43.46
C GLU A 337 59.86 16.22 -42.37
N ARG A 338 58.79 15.42 -42.20
CA ARG A 338 57.83 15.57 -41.08
C ARG A 338 58.53 15.53 -39.72
N ASP A 339 59.38 14.52 -39.52
CA ASP A 339 60.03 14.29 -38.22
C ASP A 339 61.07 15.37 -37.92
N GLN A 340 61.84 15.80 -38.92
CA GLN A 340 62.76 16.93 -38.81
C GLN A 340 62.04 18.26 -38.47
N MET A 341 60.85 18.49 -39.04
CA MET A 341 60.03 19.67 -38.69
C MET A 341 59.44 19.55 -37.27
N ALA A 342 59.02 18.37 -36.85
CA ALA A 342 58.54 18.13 -35.48
C ALA A 342 59.65 18.40 -34.43
N ASP A 343 60.88 17.92 -34.67
CA ASP A 343 62.04 18.21 -33.84
C ASP A 343 62.33 19.72 -33.75
N GLN A 344 62.23 20.46 -34.85
CA GLN A 344 62.40 21.92 -34.87
C GLN A 344 61.34 22.63 -34.01
N TYR A 345 60.06 22.26 -34.13
CA TYR A 345 59.01 22.82 -33.28
C TYR A 345 59.22 22.49 -31.80
N GLN A 346 59.63 21.25 -31.47
CA GLN A 346 59.91 20.86 -30.09
C GLN A 346 61.11 21.63 -29.49
N GLN A 347 62.16 21.85 -30.27
CA GLN A 347 63.31 22.69 -29.87
C GLN A 347 62.90 24.14 -29.66
N TYR A 348 62.10 24.73 -30.56
CA TYR A 348 61.60 26.10 -30.43
C TYR A 348 60.71 26.30 -29.19
N ILE A 349 59.78 25.37 -28.93
CA ILE A 349 58.95 25.37 -27.71
C ILE A 349 59.82 25.27 -26.45
N THR A 350 60.90 24.49 -26.49
CA THR A 350 61.85 24.37 -25.38
C THR A 350 62.61 25.67 -25.13
N GLN A 351 63.10 26.34 -26.18
CA GLN A 351 63.77 27.64 -26.09
C GLN A 351 62.84 28.73 -25.54
N LEU A 352 61.59 28.79 -26.04
CA LEU A 352 60.60 29.75 -25.58
C LEU A 352 60.24 29.52 -24.09
N SER A 353 60.14 28.25 -23.68
CA SER A 353 59.93 27.88 -22.27
C SER A 353 61.10 28.31 -21.37
N GLN A 354 62.34 28.17 -21.85
CA GLN A 354 63.55 28.61 -21.14
C GLN A 354 63.60 30.14 -20.96
N GLN A 355 63.25 30.90 -22.00
CA GLN A 355 63.13 32.37 -21.92
C GLN A 355 62.07 32.80 -20.90
N VAL A 356 60.90 32.15 -20.89
CA VAL A 356 59.84 32.40 -19.90
C VAL A 356 60.28 32.07 -18.47
N THR A 357 61.14 31.07 -18.26
CA THR A 357 61.74 30.83 -16.93
C THR A 357 62.81 31.85 -16.55
N SER A 358 63.67 32.28 -17.48
CA SER A 358 64.69 33.31 -17.22
C SER A 358 64.04 34.62 -16.76
N LEU A 359 63.11 35.15 -17.56
CA LEU A 359 62.38 36.37 -17.25
C LEU A 359 61.60 36.28 -15.93
N ARG A 360 61.07 35.09 -15.58
CA ARG A 360 60.40 34.86 -14.30
C ARG A 360 61.37 34.95 -13.12
N ASP A 361 62.59 34.44 -13.26
CA ASP A 361 63.59 34.45 -12.19
C ASP A 361 64.32 35.81 -12.10
N GLU A 362 64.51 36.52 -13.21
CA GLU A 362 64.90 37.94 -13.25
C GLU A 362 63.86 38.83 -12.52
N ILE A 363 62.56 38.61 -12.76
CA ILE A 363 61.48 39.30 -12.04
C ILE A 363 61.53 39.01 -10.53
N LYS A 364 61.83 37.77 -10.11
CA LYS A 364 62.05 37.44 -8.69
C LYS A 364 63.25 38.21 -8.13
N GLN A 365 64.38 38.20 -8.82
CA GLN A 365 65.60 38.89 -8.39
C GLN A 365 65.31 40.39 -8.19
N HIS A 366 64.79 41.07 -9.21
CA HIS A 366 64.42 42.49 -9.11
C HIS A 366 63.36 42.78 -8.03
N SER A 367 62.43 41.84 -7.76
CA SER A 367 61.50 41.99 -6.63
C SER A 367 62.22 41.96 -5.27
N SER A 368 63.23 41.10 -5.11
CA SER A 368 64.02 41.01 -3.88
C SER A 368 65.00 42.19 -3.72
N GLU A 369 65.61 42.66 -4.81
CA GLU A 369 66.44 43.87 -4.84
C GLU A 369 65.60 45.11 -4.48
N LYS A 370 64.37 45.22 -5.00
CA LYS A 370 63.42 46.28 -4.63
C LYS A 370 63.04 46.23 -3.15
N GLU A 371 62.87 45.04 -2.58
CA GLU A 371 62.60 44.88 -1.14
C GLU A 371 63.81 45.28 -0.28
N GLN A 372 65.03 44.96 -0.70
CA GLN A 372 66.28 45.37 -0.05
C GLN A 372 66.49 46.89 -0.12
N LEU A 373 66.40 47.48 -1.32
CA LEU A 373 66.50 48.92 -1.53
C LEU A 373 65.40 49.69 -0.78
N SER A 374 64.21 49.13 -0.62
CA SER A 374 63.16 49.74 0.21
C SER A 374 63.52 49.77 1.70
N LYS A 375 64.27 48.78 2.20
CA LYS A 375 64.77 48.77 3.60
C LYS A 375 65.92 49.75 3.78
N GLU A 376 66.85 49.80 2.82
CA GLU A 376 67.93 50.79 2.82
C GLU A 376 67.41 52.23 2.70
N ARG A 377 66.39 52.49 1.87
CA ARG A 377 65.78 53.83 1.73
C ARG A 377 65.21 54.33 3.06
N ASN A 378 64.58 53.46 3.84
CA ASN A 378 64.05 53.81 5.16
C ASN A 378 65.20 54.15 6.13
N LEU A 379 66.26 53.33 6.15
CA LEU A 379 67.47 53.57 6.97
C LEU A 379 68.25 54.83 6.56
N LEU A 380 68.20 55.22 5.29
CA LEU A 380 68.81 56.46 4.79
C LEU A 380 67.94 57.70 5.07
N GLN A 381 66.60 57.55 5.07
CA GLN A 381 65.70 58.62 5.47
C GLN A 381 65.88 58.97 6.96
N GLU A 382 65.98 57.96 7.82
CA GLU A 382 66.32 58.09 9.24
C GLU A 382 67.68 58.78 9.48
N LYS A 383 68.65 58.62 8.56
CA LYS A 383 69.96 59.31 8.61
C LYS A 383 69.95 60.73 8.03
N LEU A 384 69.08 61.03 7.07
CA LEU A 384 68.97 62.37 6.48
C LEU A 384 68.38 63.37 7.48
N GLU A 385 67.41 62.94 8.30
CA GLU A 385 66.86 63.73 9.40
C GLU A 385 67.94 64.13 10.45
N ALA A 386 69.01 63.33 10.58
CA ALA A 386 70.13 63.61 11.48
C ALA A 386 71.22 64.53 10.88
N ILE A 387 71.32 64.66 9.55
CA ILE A 387 72.38 65.44 8.87
C ILE A 387 71.95 66.88 8.58
N GLN A 388 70.65 67.18 8.60
CA GLN A 388 70.09 68.50 8.28
C GLN A 388 70.29 69.57 9.39
N GLN A 389 71.36 69.46 10.19
CA GLN A 389 71.71 70.36 11.31
C GLN A 389 73.10 71.05 11.20
N GLN A 390 73.91 70.83 10.15
CA GLN A 390 75.24 71.47 9.99
C GLN A 390 75.49 72.06 8.57
N ASN A 391 76.36 73.08 8.47
CA ASN A 391 76.15 74.18 7.51
C ASN A 391 77.43 74.83 6.89
N SER A 392 77.51 74.89 5.54
CA SER A 392 78.02 75.99 4.66
C SER A 392 79.47 76.61 4.65
N ASN A 393 79.93 77.04 3.44
CA ASN A 393 81.01 78.02 3.06
C ASN A 393 82.50 77.60 3.30
N ILE A 394 83.63 78.24 2.85
CA ILE A 394 84.07 79.49 2.11
C ILE A 394 85.36 79.09 1.28
N VAL A 395 85.88 79.60 0.12
CA VAL A 395 85.56 80.56 -0.99
C VAL A 395 86.56 81.76 -1.21
N LYS A 396 87.48 81.63 -2.21
CA LYS A 396 88.35 82.64 -2.93
C LYS A 396 89.51 83.39 -2.20
N ASP A 397 90.48 83.91 -2.97
CA ASP A 397 91.33 85.09 -2.63
C ASP A 397 92.07 85.75 -3.86
N ASP A 398 92.83 86.85 -3.66
CA ASP A 398 93.08 87.97 -4.64
C ASP A 398 94.59 88.40 -4.87
N PRO A 399 94.97 89.22 -5.90
CA PRO A 399 96.37 89.59 -6.24
C PRO A 399 96.73 91.10 -6.22
N SER A 400 98.03 91.48 -6.33
CA SER A 400 98.47 92.87 -6.64
C SER A 400 99.97 93.06 -6.99
N GLU A 401 100.31 93.56 -8.18
CA GLU A 401 101.60 94.23 -8.48
C GLU A 401 101.45 95.38 -9.52
N LEU A 402 100.46 96.23 -9.27
CA LEU A 402 99.58 96.77 -10.31
C LEU A 402 99.88 98.24 -10.73
N LYS A 403 101.15 98.65 -10.89
CA LYS A 403 101.49 100.07 -11.20
C LYS A 403 102.43 100.36 -12.38
N VAL A 404 103.60 99.71 -12.50
CA VAL A 404 104.42 99.86 -13.73
C VAL A 404 103.71 99.22 -14.91
N GLN A 405 102.99 98.14 -14.64
CA GLN A 405 102.08 97.50 -15.58
C GLN A 405 101.05 98.48 -16.17
N ILE A 406 100.53 99.49 -15.46
CA ILE A 406 99.40 100.35 -15.91
C ILE A 406 99.56 100.93 -17.32
N ASN A 407 100.75 101.35 -17.74
CA ASN A 407 100.93 101.95 -19.08
C ASN A 407 101.07 100.90 -20.18
N ILE A 408 101.68 99.74 -19.90
CA ILE A 408 101.68 98.60 -20.84
C ILE A 408 100.26 98.02 -20.92
N LEU A 409 99.61 97.86 -19.76
CA LEU A 409 98.19 97.60 -19.57
C LEU A 409 97.28 98.69 -20.15
N LYS A 410 97.74 99.86 -20.61
CA LYS A 410 96.86 100.83 -21.27
C LYS A 410 96.68 100.49 -22.74
N ASN A 411 97.79 100.32 -23.46
CA ASN A 411 97.74 99.86 -24.85
C ASN A 411 97.23 98.40 -24.91
N GLN A 412 97.63 97.56 -23.95
CA GLN A 412 97.01 96.25 -23.78
C GLN A 412 95.55 96.34 -23.31
N ASN A 413 95.09 97.36 -22.58
CA ASN A 413 93.65 97.54 -22.34
C ASN A 413 92.92 97.90 -23.63
N GLU A 414 93.47 98.74 -24.51
CA GLU A 414 92.79 99.05 -25.79
C GLU A 414 92.72 97.81 -26.69
N GLU A 415 93.79 97.02 -26.76
CA GLU A 415 93.81 95.76 -27.51
C GLU A 415 92.99 94.64 -26.85
N LEU A 416 93.00 94.55 -25.51
CA LEU A 416 92.13 93.64 -24.74
C LEU A 416 90.68 94.10 -24.74
N ASN A 417 90.38 95.39 -24.85
CA ASN A 417 89.02 95.90 -25.02
C ASN A 417 88.50 95.60 -26.41
N GLN A 418 89.33 95.66 -27.47
CA GLN A 418 88.93 95.14 -28.79
C GLN A 418 88.71 93.62 -28.76
N LYS A 419 89.59 92.86 -28.10
CA LYS A 419 89.40 91.42 -27.90
C LYS A 419 88.15 91.12 -27.07
N LEU A 420 87.89 91.87 -26.01
CA LEU A 420 86.70 91.76 -25.16
C LEU A 420 85.43 92.18 -25.91
N GLN A 421 85.48 93.22 -26.76
CA GLN A 421 84.36 93.61 -27.63
C GLN A 421 84.03 92.49 -28.62
N ASN A 422 85.06 91.83 -29.18
CA ASN A 422 84.90 90.69 -30.06
C ASN A 422 84.39 89.44 -29.30
N GLU A 423 84.90 89.16 -28.10
CA GLU A 423 84.41 88.05 -27.27
C GLU A 423 83.01 88.30 -26.69
N ILE A 424 82.63 89.55 -26.43
CA ILE A 424 81.25 89.94 -26.14
C ILE A 424 80.39 89.69 -27.38
N SER A 425 80.81 90.15 -28.56
CA SER A 425 80.07 89.88 -29.82
C SER A 425 79.97 88.38 -30.14
N ASN A 426 81.00 87.58 -29.82
CA ASN A 426 80.95 86.12 -29.92
C ASN A 426 79.99 85.54 -28.88
N THR A 427 80.02 86.03 -27.64
CA THR A 427 79.15 85.59 -26.53
C THR A 427 77.70 85.91 -26.81
N ASP A 428 77.40 87.10 -27.34
CA ASP A 428 76.06 87.50 -27.77
C ASP A 428 75.60 86.65 -28.96
N SER A 429 76.45 86.39 -29.97
CA SER A 429 76.08 85.48 -31.06
C SER A 429 75.88 84.03 -30.62
N MET A 430 76.69 83.54 -29.67
CA MET A 430 76.51 82.23 -29.05
C MET A 430 75.26 82.18 -28.16
N LYS A 431 74.89 83.30 -27.53
CA LYS A 431 73.66 83.45 -26.76
C LYS A 431 72.44 83.43 -27.68
N GLU A 432 72.44 84.18 -28.79
CA GLU A 432 71.39 84.12 -29.82
C GLU A 432 71.23 82.70 -30.37
N GLN A 433 72.34 81.98 -30.60
CA GLN A 433 72.30 80.57 -31.00
C GLN A 433 71.74 79.66 -29.90
N LEU A 434 72.10 79.85 -28.63
CA LEU A 434 71.53 79.10 -27.51
C LEU A 434 70.03 79.39 -27.32
N GLU A 435 69.61 80.64 -27.48
CA GLU A 435 68.22 81.08 -27.39
C GLU A 435 67.38 80.45 -28.52
N ALA A 436 67.89 80.47 -29.77
CA ALA A 436 67.27 79.79 -30.90
C ALA A 436 67.25 78.24 -30.78
N GLN A 437 68.23 77.62 -30.11
CA GLN A 437 68.19 76.18 -29.81
C GLN A 437 67.21 75.88 -28.68
N ASN A 438 67.10 76.74 -27.65
CA ASN A 438 66.13 76.59 -26.57
C ASN A 438 64.69 76.72 -27.08
N ASP A 439 64.40 77.69 -27.96
CA ASP A 439 63.09 77.80 -28.64
C ASP A 439 62.76 76.53 -29.42
N LYS A 440 63.75 75.97 -30.13
CA LYS A 440 63.59 74.74 -30.90
C LYS A 440 63.40 73.50 -30.02
N ILE A 441 64.03 73.45 -28.85
CA ILE A 441 63.79 72.43 -27.82
C ILE A 441 62.35 72.57 -27.29
N ALA A 442 61.91 73.78 -26.94
CA ALA A 442 60.56 74.02 -26.45
C ALA A 442 59.46 73.71 -27.49
N GLU A 443 59.74 73.87 -28.78
CA GLU A 443 58.84 73.43 -29.85
C GLU A 443 58.81 71.90 -30.00
N LEU A 444 59.98 71.23 -29.94
CA LEU A 444 60.05 69.76 -29.92
C LEU A 444 59.35 69.16 -28.69
N GLU A 445 59.48 69.78 -27.51
CA GLU A 445 58.76 69.38 -26.30
C GLU A 445 57.24 69.52 -26.45
N LYS A 446 56.75 70.60 -27.08
CA LYS A 446 55.32 70.75 -27.43
C LYS A 446 54.83 69.68 -28.41
N ILE A 447 55.65 69.28 -29.38
CA ILE A 447 55.32 68.19 -30.31
C ILE A 447 55.27 66.85 -29.57
N ILE A 448 56.25 66.57 -28.70
CA ILE A 448 56.29 65.36 -27.87
C ILE A 448 55.12 65.31 -26.88
N ALA A 449 54.69 66.44 -26.33
CA ALA A 449 53.52 66.53 -25.46
C ALA A 449 52.23 66.11 -26.19
N ARG A 450 51.95 66.71 -27.37
CA ARG A 450 50.79 66.34 -28.20
C ARG A 450 50.81 64.88 -28.61
N LEU A 451 51.96 64.36 -29.06
CA LEU A 451 52.08 62.95 -29.47
C LEU A 451 51.88 61.95 -28.31
N LYS A 452 52.10 62.36 -27.06
CA LYS A 452 51.74 61.56 -25.88
C LYS A 452 50.25 61.61 -25.60
N GLU A 453 49.63 62.78 -25.74
CA GLU A 453 48.19 63.00 -25.57
C GLU A 453 47.39 62.19 -26.61
N ASP A 454 47.76 62.29 -27.89
CA ASP A 454 47.22 61.48 -29.01
C ASP A 454 47.35 59.96 -28.75
N GLN A 455 48.45 59.52 -28.11
CA GLN A 455 48.67 58.11 -27.82
C GLN A 455 47.78 57.60 -26.67
N VAL A 456 47.52 58.43 -25.65
CA VAL A 456 46.59 58.10 -24.55
C VAL A 456 45.17 57.95 -25.09
N ASP A 457 44.69 58.90 -25.89
CA ASP A 457 43.35 58.81 -26.49
C ASP A 457 43.23 57.63 -27.46
N LYS A 458 44.26 57.34 -28.25
CA LYS A 458 44.30 56.11 -29.07
C LYS A 458 44.23 54.84 -28.22
N SER A 459 44.95 54.78 -27.09
CA SER A 459 44.89 53.63 -26.18
C SER A 459 43.50 53.44 -25.57
N ARG A 460 42.85 54.54 -25.19
CA ARG A 460 41.50 54.56 -24.62
C ARG A 460 40.42 54.19 -25.63
N LEU A 461 40.60 54.58 -26.90
CA LEU A 461 39.74 54.16 -28.01
C LEU A 461 39.91 52.65 -28.31
N MET A 462 41.13 52.12 -28.26
CA MET A 462 41.37 50.67 -28.40
C MET A 462 40.75 49.88 -27.25
N GLU A 463 40.88 50.35 -26.00
CA GLU A 463 40.28 49.71 -24.81
C GLU A 463 38.75 49.69 -24.85
N THR A 464 38.12 50.80 -25.27
CA THR A 464 36.66 50.84 -25.47
C THR A 464 36.21 49.97 -26.64
N MET A 465 36.92 49.95 -27.77
CA MET A 465 36.61 49.02 -28.88
C MET A 465 36.78 47.54 -28.49
N GLU A 466 37.77 47.19 -27.66
CA GLU A 466 37.96 45.81 -27.17
C GLU A 466 36.86 45.43 -26.16
N SER A 467 36.48 46.36 -25.27
CA SER A 467 35.32 46.20 -24.37
C SER A 467 34.03 45.97 -25.16
N ASP A 468 33.73 46.80 -26.15
CA ASP A 468 32.51 46.71 -26.96
C ASP A 468 32.50 45.44 -27.82
N LYS A 469 33.66 45.01 -28.35
CA LYS A 469 33.84 43.72 -29.03
C LYS A 469 33.56 42.55 -28.09
N VAL A 470 33.98 42.60 -26.82
CA VAL A 470 33.66 41.58 -25.81
C VAL A 470 32.17 41.62 -25.42
N ALA A 471 31.58 42.80 -25.27
CA ALA A 471 30.16 42.97 -24.98
C ALA A 471 29.27 42.45 -26.13
N ALA A 472 29.57 42.83 -27.37
CA ALA A 472 28.89 42.34 -28.57
C ALA A 472 29.07 40.82 -28.74
N SER A 473 30.27 40.28 -28.49
CA SER A 473 30.51 38.83 -28.51
C SER A 473 29.64 38.09 -27.47
N ARG A 474 29.53 38.62 -26.25
CA ARG A 474 28.65 38.08 -25.19
C ARG A 474 27.16 38.19 -25.57
N ALA A 475 26.73 39.29 -26.16
CA ALA A 475 25.35 39.45 -26.64
C ALA A 475 25.03 38.49 -27.79
N VAL A 476 25.98 38.24 -28.71
CA VAL A 476 25.83 37.28 -29.80
C VAL A 476 25.80 35.83 -29.29
N THR A 477 26.60 35.46 -28.28
CA THR A 477 26.50 34.12 -27.67
C THR A 477 25.21 33.94 -26.87
N GLN A 478 24.74 34.96 -26.14
CA GLN A 478 23.43 34.95 -25.49
C GLN A 478 22.28 34.81 -26.50
N ASN A 479 22.27 35.61 -27.57
CA ASN A 479 21.25 35.49 -28.62
C ASN A 479 21.29 34.12 -29.33
N ARG A 480 22.47 33.51 -29.48
CA ARG A 480 22.62 32.16 -30.02
C ARG A 480 22.06 31.09 -29.08
N GLU A 481 22.29 31.20 -27.78
CA GLU A 481 21.74 30.26 -26.80
C GLU A 481 20.23 30.45 -26.63
N LEU A 482 19.71 31.69 -26.60
CA LEU A 482 18.27 31.97 -26.62
C LEU A 482 17.59 31.40 -27.87
N LYS A 483 18.23 31.50 -29.04
CA LYS A 483 17.71 30.90 -30.28
C LYS A 483 17.72 29.36 -30.21
N LYS A 484 18.77 28.76 -29.65
CA LYS A 484 18.83 27.31 -29.40
C LYS A 484 17.74 26.85 -28.43
N GLN A 485 17.50 27.58 -27.35
CA GLN A 485 16.41 27.32 -26.39
C GLN A 485 15.02 27.46 -27.05
N LEU A 486 14.85 28.43 -27.96
CA LEU A 486 13.64 28.54 -28.79
C LEU A 486 13.47 27.37 -29.76
N GLU A 487 14.54 26.90 -30.40
CA GLU A 487 14.53 25.73 -31.29
C GLU A 487 14.25 24.43 -30.50
N GLU A 488 14.79 24.29 -29.29
CA GLU A 488 14.50 23.19 -28.36
C GLU A 488 13.03 23.23 -27.88
N LEU A 489 12.52 24.41 -27.49
CA LEU A 489 11.11 24.60 -27.10
C LEU A 489 10.14 24.35 -28.26
N GLN A 490 10.46 24.82 -29.48
CA GLN A 490 9.64 24.58 -30.66
C GLN A 490 9.62 23.09 -31.03
N THR A 491 10.77 22.41 -30.94
CA THR A 491 10.87 20.96 -31.15
C THR A 491 10.05 20.20 -30.11
N GLY A 492 10.17 20.55 -28.83
CA GLY A 492 9.41 19.97 -27.73
C GLY A 492 7.89 20.21 -27.84
N PHE A 493 7.48 21.39 -28.31
CA PHE A 493 6.07 21.68 -28.59
C PHE A 493 5.53 20.81 -29.73
N VAL A 494 6.29 20.64 -30.82
CA VAL A 494 5.89 19.80 -31.96
C VAL A 494 5.82 18.33 -31.56
N THR A 495 6.79 17.79 -30.81
CA THR A 495 6.71 16.39 -30.33
C THR A 495 5.53 16.21 -29.38
N MET A 496 5.38 17.07 -28.37
CA MET A 496 4.27 16.95 -27.42
C MET A 496 2.90 17.16 -28.07
N SER A 497 2.80 17.98 -29.13
CA SER A 497 1.57 18.11 -29.92
C SER A 497 1.27 16.88 -30.77
N ASN A 498 2.29 16.27 -31.39
CA ASN A 498 2.14 15.04 -32.17
C ASN A 498 1.82 13.84 -31.28
N ASP A 499 2.43 13.73 -30.11
CA ASP A 499 2.17 12.65 -29.16
C ASP A 499 0.82 12.83 -28.47
N LYS A 500 0.39 14.08 -28.21
CA LYS A 500 -0.99 14.39 -27.81
C LYS A 500 -2.01 14.00 -28.88
N LEU A 501 -1.71 14.20 -30.18
CA LEU A 501 -2.58 13.77 -31.27
C LEU A 501 -2.73 12.25 -31.27
N LYS A 502 -1.63 11.49 -31.28
CA LYS A 502 -1.66 10.01 -31.21
C LYS A 502 -2.42 9.50 -29.98
N LEU A 503 -2.23 10.13 -28.81
CA LEU A 503 -2.93 9.76 -27.58
C LEU A 503 -4.42 10.08 -27.62
N VAL A 504 -4.87 11.06 -28.43
CA VAL A 504 -6.29 11.32 -28.68
C VAL A 504 -6.86 10.35 -29.70
N GLU A 505 -6.14 10.06 -30.78
CA GLU A 505 -6.52 9.07 -31.80
C GLU A 505 -6.68 7.67 -31.20
N GLU A 506 -5.73 7.24 -30.36
CA GLU A 506 -5.81 5.97 -29.64
C GLU A 506 -6.86 5.98 -28.51
N LEU A 507 -7.06 7.11 -27.82
CA LEU A 507 -8.16 7.22 -26.85
C LEU A 507 -9.53 7.10 -27.52
N ASP A 508 -9.70 7.62 -28.74
CA ASP A 508 -10.95 7.51 -29.49
C ASP A 508 -11.11 6.13 -30.15
N SER A 509 -10.03 5.47 -30.61
CA SER A 509 -10.07 4.07 -31.05
C SER A 509 -10.53 3.14 -29.92
N GLN A 510 -9.95 3.29 -28.73
CA GLN A 510 -10.28 2.48 -27.56
C GLN A 510 -11.71 2.76 -27.03
N LYS A 511 -12.21 4.00 -27.13
CA LYS A 511 -13.64 4.30 -26.87
C LYS A 511 -14.57 3.57 -27.85
N HIS A 512 -14.22 3.53 -29.13
CA HIS A 512 -15.01 2.81 -30.13
C HIS A 512 -15.06 1.31 -29.86
N ILE A 513 -13.90 0.69 -29.56
CA ILE A 513 -13.81 -0.72 -29.16
C ILE A 513 -14.62 -0.99 -27.88
N THR A 514 -14.48 -0.14 -26.86
CA THR A 514 -15.25 -0.26 -25.60
C THR A 514 -16.75 -0.19 -25.84
N LYS A 515 -17.21 0.68 -26.76
CA LYS A 515 -18.62 0.79 -27.13
C LYS A 515 -19.12 -0.45 -27.86
N GLU A 516 -18.35 -0.98 -28.82
CA GLU A 516 -18.71 -2.21 -29.55
C GLU A 516 -18.78 -3.43 -28.62
N LEU A 517 -17.82 -3.57 -27.70
CA LEU A 517 -17.83 -4.61 -26.67
C LEU A 517 -19.03 -4.47 -25.73
N GLY A 518 -19.40 -3.26 -25.31
CA GLY A 518 -20.60 -3.01 -24.50
C GLY A 518 -21.91 -3.33 -25.23
N GLU A 519 -22.00 -3.03 -26.52
CA GLU A 519 -23.14 -3.41 -27.37
C GLU A 519 -23.24 -4.93 -27.55
N ARG A 520 -22.09 -5.61 -27.71
CA ARG A 520 -22.00 -7.07 -27.82
C ARG A 520 -22.35 -7.78 -26.51
N LEU A 521 -21.87 -7.30 -25.37
CA LEU A 521 -22.25 -7.82 -24.05
C LEU A 521 -23.75 -7.66 -23.82
N SER A 522 -24.32 -6.48 -24.12
CA SER A 522 -25.77 -6.27 -23.99
C SER A 522 -26.60 -7.13 -24.96
N GLN A 523 -26.03 -7.62 -26.07
CA GLN A 523 -26.68 -8.64 -26.90
C GLN A 523 -26.64 -10.01 -26.21
N GLN A 524 -25.47 -10.44 -25.71
CA GLN A 524 -25.31 -11.74 -25.03
C GLN A 524 -26.15 -11.83 -23.74
N GLU A 525 -26.30 -10.73 -23.00
CA GLU A 525 -27.20 -10.65 -21.84
C GLU A 525 -28.66 -10.94 -22.21
N LYS A 526 -29.13 -10.44 -23.37
CA LYS A 526 -30.49 -10.71 -23.87
C LYS A 526 -30.65 -12.15 -24.32
N GLU A 527 -29.69 -12.67 -25.09
CA GLU A 527 -29.68 -14.07 -25.54
C GLU A 527 -29.69 -15.05 -24.35
N LEU A 528 -28.92 -14.76 -23.29
CA LEU A 528 -28.95 -15.53 -22.04
C LEU A 528 -30.27 -15.41 -21.29
N HIS A 529 -30.89 -14.23 -21.26
CA HIS A 529 -32.19 -14.03 -20.60
C HIS A 529 -33.32 -14.78 -21.33
N GLU A 530 -33.35 -14.72 -22.66
CA GLU A 530 -34.30 -15.48 -23.50
C GLU A 530 -34.13 -17.00 -23.34
N LEU A 531 -32.89 -17.49 -23.21
CA LEU A 531 -32.61 -18.90 -22.92
C LEU A 531 -33.03 -19.31 -21.50
N GLN A 532 -32.84 -18.44 -20.49
CA GLN A 532 -33.33 -18.67 -19.13
C GLN A 532 -34.85 -18.73 -19.06
N GLU A 533 -35.56 -17.84 -19.77
CA GLU A 533 -37.02 -17.87 -19.83
C GLU A 533 -37.51 -19.17 -20.51
N GLN A 534 -36.90 -19.56 -21.64
CA GLN A 534 -37.22 -20.81 -22.32
C GLN A 534 -36.98 -22.04 -21.42
N LEU A 535 -35.88 -22.08 -20.66
CA LEU A 535 -35.62 -23.16 -19.71
C LEU A 535 -36.68 -23.21 -18.61
N SER A 536 -37.03 -22.07 -18.01
CA SER A 536 -38.07 -22.00 -16.97
C SER A 536 -39.44 -22.45 -17.48
N GLN A 537 -39.83 -22.07 -18.70
CA GLN A 537 -41.04 -22.56 -19.36
C GLN A 537 -41.01 -24.08 -19.55
N ARG A 538 -39.87 -24.67 -19.95
CA ARG A 538 -39.71 -26.13 -20.09
C ARG A 538 -39.73 -26.88 -18.76
N GLU A 539 -39.17 -26.32 -17.70
CA GLU A 539 -39.27 -26.89 -16.35
C GLU A 539 -40.73 -26.91 -15.87
N GLU A 540 -41.50 -25.85 -16.13
CA GLU A 540 -42.92 -25.81 -15.79
C GLU A 540 -43.74 -26.82 -16.62
N GLU A 541 -43.45 -26.99 -17.91
CA GLU A 541 -44.03 -28.06 -18.76
C GLU A 541 -43.74 -29.46 -18.20
N LEU A 542 -42.49 -29.73 -17.83
CA LEU A 542 -42.06 -31.00 -17.24
C LEU A 542 -42.72 -31.25 -15.89
N GLN A 543 -42.88 -30.23 -15.04
CA GLN A 543 -43.57 -30.34 -13.76
C GLN A 543 -45.08 -30.61 -13.93
N LYS A 544 -45.73 -29.97 -14.91
CA LYS A 544 -47.12 -30.25 -15.31
C LYS A 544 -47.27 -31.70 -15.80
N LEU A 545 -46.36 -32.17 -16.65
CA LEU A 545 -46.37 -33.56 -17.16
C LEU A 545 -46.13 -34.58 -16.04
N HIS A 546 -45.14 -34.34 -15.17
CA HIS A 546 -44.83 -35.20 -14.02
C HIS A 546 -46.03 -35.32 -13.07
N THR A 547 -46.62 -34.18 -12.66
CA THR A 547 -47.80 -34.20 -11.78
C THR A 547 -49.03 -34.84 -12.41
N SER A 548 -49.18 -34.78 -13.75
CA SER A 548 -50.20 -35.54 -14.47
C SER A 548 -49.91 -37.05 -14.47
N SER A 549 -48.66 -37.45 -14.69
CA SER A 549 -48.22 -38.86 -14.64
C SER A 549 -48.45 -39.48 -13.26
N THR A 550 -48.03 -38.80 -12.19
CA THR A 550 -48.24 -39.27 -10.80
C THR A 550 -49.73 -39.42 -10.45
N LYS A 551 -50.60 -38.53 -10.94
CA LYS A 551 -52.06 -38.68 -10.80
C LYS A 551 -52.59 -39.92 -11.54
N GLY A 552 -52.10 -40.18 -12.74
CA GLY A 552 -52.43 -41.39 -13.51
C GLY A 552 -52.03 -42.67 -12.78
N ILE A 553 -50.78 -42.73 -12.27
CA ILE A 553 -50.26 -43.86 -11.48
C ILE A 553 -51.11 -44.09 -10.22
N TYR A 554 -51.48 -43.02 -9.50
CA TYR A 554 -52.34 -43.13 -8.31
C TYR A 554 -53.73 -43.70 -8.65
N GLN A 555 -54.35 -43.25 -9.75
CA GLN A 555 -55.63 -43.80 -10.22
C GLN A 555 -55.50 -45.26 -10.65
N GLN A 556 -54.44 -45.62 -11.37
CA GLN A 556 -54.16 -47.00 -11.79
C GLN A 556 -53.97 -47.94 -10.60
N ASN A 557 -53.22 -47.51 -9.58
CA ASN A 557 -53.05 -48.27 -8.34
C ASN A 557 -54.39 -48.47 -7.61
N GLN A 558 -55.22 -47.44 -7.49
CA GLN A 558 -56.54 -47.57 -6.86
C GLN A 558 -57.47 -48.54 -7.62
N ILE A 559 -57.36 -48.60 -8.96
CA ILE A 559 -58.09 -49.59 -9.77
C ILE A 559 -57.53 -50.99 -9.53
N ALA A 560 -56.20 -51.16 -9.50
CA ALA A 560 -55.56 -52.44 -9.21
C ALA A 560 -55.91 -53.00 -7.83
N ASP A 561 -55.98 -52.16 -6.79
CA ASP A 561 -56.42 -52.56 -5.45
C ASP A 561 -57.88 -53.02 -5.44
N ARG A 562 -58.78 -52.30 -6.12
CA ARG A 562 -60.18 -52.73 -6.28
C ARG A 562 -60.29 -54.06 -7.02
N MET A 563 -59.51 -54.28 -8.07
CA MET A 563 -59.47 -55.58 -8.77
C MET A 563 -59.02 -56.70 -7.84
N ARG A 564 -57.91 -56.52 -7.10
CA ARG A 564 -57.44 -57.51 -6.11
C ARG A 564 -58.47 -57.84 -5.03
N HIS A 565 -59.24 -56.84 -4.57
CA HIS A 565 -60.35 -57.08 -3.64
C HIS A 565 -61.47 -57.94 -4.26
N TYR A 566 -61.87 -57.67 -5.51
CA TYR A 566 -62.89 -58.48 -6.20
C TYR A 566 -62.39 -59.89 -6.56
N GLU A 567 -61.12 -60.04 -6.92
CA GLU A 567 -60.48 -61.35 -7.15
C GLU A 567 -60.51 -62.21 -5.88
N ALA A 568 -60.10 -61.65 -4.74
CA ALA A 568 -60.13 -62.34 -3.44
C ALA A 568 -61.57 -62.66 -3.01
N GLN A 569 -62.53 -61.76 -3.23
CA GLN A 569 -63.95 -62.00 -2.96
C GLN A 569 -64.52 -63.12 -3.86
N GLY A 570 -64.10 -63.18 -5.12
CA GLY A 570 -64.45 -64.24 -6.06
C GLY A 570 -63.94 -65.60 -5.59
N GLN A 571 -62.65 -65.69 -5.24
CA GLN A 571 -62.03 -66.91 -4.70
C GLN A 571 -62.73 -67.41 -3.42
N LEU A 572 -63.06 -66.51 -2.49
CA LEU A 572 -63.82 -66.86 -1.28
C LEU A 572 -65.24 -67.36 -1.62
N THR A 573 -65.90 -66.74 -2.60
CA THR A 573 -67.24 -67.17 -3.04
C THR A 573 -67.20 -68.56 -3.69
N GLU A 574 -66.17 -68.83 -4.50
CA GLU A 574 -65.94 -70.15 -5.11
C GLU A 574 -65.63 -71.23 -4.05
N MET A 575 -64.86 -70.88 -3.01
CA MET A 575 -64.57 -71.76 -1.87
C MET A 575 -65.85 -72.11 -1.10
N LEU A 576 -66.66 -71.11 -0.74
CA LEU A 576 -67.94 -71.32 -0.05
C LEU A 576 -68.94 -72.12 -0.90
N GLN A 577 -68.94 -71.96 -2.23
CA GLN A 577 -69.74 -72.79 -3.13
C GLN A 577 -69.28 -74.26 -3.13
N LYS A 578 -67.96 -74.52 -3.11
CA LYS A 578 -67.40 -75.88 -3.00
C LYS A 578 -67.72 -76.54 -1.67
N GLU A 579 -67.56 -75.83 -0.55
CA GLU A 579 -67.92 -76.33 0.78
C GLU A 579 -69.42 -76.63 0.89
N LEU A 580 -70.28 -75.73 0.40
CA LEU A 580 -71.73 -75.93 0.37
C LEU A 580 -72.13 -77.11 -0.51
N HIS A 581 -71.45 -77.33 -1.65
CA HIS A 581 -71.69 -78.49 -2.51
C HIS A 581 -71.26 -79.80 -1.83
N GLN A 582 -70.09 -79.84 -1.19
CA GLN A 582 -69.64 -81.00 -0.40
C GLN A 582 -70.59 -81.30 0.76
N ALA A 583 -71.10 -80.28 1.45
CA ALA A 583 -72.12 -80.46 2.49
C ALA A 583 -73.44 -81.02 1.93
N GLN A 584 -73.86 -80.59 0.73
CA GLN A 584 -75.02 -81.17 0.04
C GLN A 584 -74.79 -82.63 -0.36
N GLU A 585 -73.62 -82.99 -0.87
CA GLU A 585 -73.26 -84.39 -1.15
C GLU A 585 -73.28 -85.25 0.11
N GLN A 586 -72.69 -84.77 1.22
CA GLN A 586 -72.73 -85.46 2.51
C GLN A 586 -74.17 -85.64 3.03
N ILE A 587 -75.01 -84.61 2.92
CA ILE A 587 -76.43 -84.70 3.28
C ILE A 587 -77.16 -85.72 2.40
N ASN A 588 -76.88 -85.76 1.09
CA ASN A 588 -77.48 -86.75 0.18
C ASN A 588 -77.04 -88.20 0.54
N VAL A 589 -75.76 -88.41 0.83
CA VAL A 589 -75.24 -89.71 1.30
C VAL A 589 -75.89 -90.12 2.63
N LEU A 590 -75.95 -89.22 3.61
CA LEU A 590 -76.60 -89.47 4.91
C LEU A 590 -78.13 -89.69 4.77
N THR A 591 -78.76 -89.07 3.78
CA THR A 591 -80.20 -89.25 3.48
C THR A 591 -80.45 -90.62 2.85
N ASN A 592 -79.61 -91.03 1.90
CA ASN A 592 -79.65 -92.38 1.32
C ASN A 592 -79.42 -93.44 2.40
N GLN A 593 -78.39 -93.29 3.23
CA GLN A 593 -78.14 -94.17 4.38
C GLN A 593 -79.30 -94.19 5.39
N ASN A 594 -79.96 -93.05 5.64
CA ASN A 594 -81.19 -93.03 6.46
C ASN A 594 -82.36 -93.76 5.80
N SER A 595 -82.47 -93.73 4.46
CA SER A 595 -83.49 -94.51 3.74
C SER A 595 -83.20 -96.01 3.78
N GLU A 596 -81.93 -96.41 3.62
CA GLU A 596 -81.45 -97.79 3.75
C GLU A 596 -81.66 -98.32 5.18
N LEU A 597 -81.30 -97.54 6.21
CA LEU A 597 -81.54 -97.90 7.61
C LEU A 597 -83.04 -97.98 7.94
N ARG A 598 -83.89 -97.14 7.33
CA ARG A 598 -85.35 -97.26 7.48
C ARG A 598 -85.90 -98.52 6.80
N MET A 599 -85.38 -98.90 5.62
CA MET A 599 -85.72 -100.18 5.00
C MET A 599 -85.24 -101.36 5.84
N ALA A 600 -84.02 -101.31 6.36
CA ALA A 600 -83.46 -102.33 7.25
C ALA A 600 -84.30 -102.49 8.52
N LEU A 601 -84.65 -101.40 9.21
CA LEU A 601 -85.52 -101.41 10.39
C LEU A 601 -86.94 -101.92 10.06
N ALA A 602 -87.47 -101.64 8.87
CA ALA A 602 -88.75 -102.21 8.43
C ALA A 602 -88.66 -103.73 8.23
N THR A 603 -87.54 -104.25 7.68
CA THR A 603 -87.27 -105.69 7.60
C THR A 603 -86.90 -106.34 8.95
N GLN A 604 -86.51 -105.55 9.94
CA GLN A 604 -86.02 -106.00 11.26
C GLN A 604 -87.03 -105.74 12.40
N SER A 605 -88.32 -105.68 12.06
CA SER A 605 -89.43 -105.65 13.02
C SER A 605 -89.80 -107.04 13.59
N VAL A 606 -88.88 -108.01 13.48
CA VAL A 606 -88.92 -109.35 14.07
C VAL A 606 -87.51 -109.67 14.60
N SER A 607 -87.43 -110.38 15.73
CA SER A 607 -86.20 -110.86 16.39
C SER A 607 -85.35 -109.83 17.17
N ASP A 608 -85.96 -109.35 18.26
CA ASP A 608 -85.45 -109.41 19.65
C ASP A 608 -84.11 -108.79 20.11
N GLU A 609 -84.03 -108.58 21.43
CA GLU A 609 -82.93 -107.93 22.14
C GLU A 609 -81.71 -108.84 22.39
N SER A 610 -80.50 -108.26 22.50
CA SER A 610 -79.62 -108.39 23.69
C SER A 610 -78.23 -107.75 23.51
N GLN A 611 -77.48 -107.64 24.62
CA GLN A 611 -76.02 -107.40 24.71
C GLN A 611 -75.48 -106.03 24.23
N LYS A 612 -75.77 -104.98 25.01
CA LYS A 612 -74.92 -103.77 25.09
C LYS A 612 -73.85 -103.98 26.17
N GLU A 613 -72.59 -104.24 25.81
CA GLU A 613 -71.45 -104.00 26.73
C GLU A 613 -70.09 -103.89 26.00
N ASP A 614 -69.87 -104.63 24.91
CA ASP A 614 -68.55 -104.76 24.25
C ASP A 614 -68.03 -103.48 23.54
N LYS A 615 -68.91 -102.48 23.29
CA LYS A 615 -68.57 -101.31 22.45
C LYS A 615 -67.59 -100.32 23.07
N ASP A 616 -67.41 -100.29 24.40
CA ASP A 616 -66.46 -99.38 25.07
C ASP A 616 -65.08 -100.01 25.32
N ALA A 617 -64.89 -101.27 24.90
CA ALA A 617 -63.57 -101.82 24.60
C ALA A 617 -63.09 -101.38 23.21
N SER A 618 -63.93 -101.57 22.17
CA SER A 618 -63.60 -101.19 20.78
C SER A 618 -63.12 -99.74 20.68
N LYS A 619 -63.92 -98.76 21.14
CA LYS A 619 -63.58 -97.32 21.03
C LYS A 619 -62.21 -96.96 21.60
N ARG A 620 -61.72 -97.66 22.64
CA ARG A 620 -60.38 -97.44 23.19
C ARG A 620 -59.31 -98.05 22.28
N ASN A 621 -59.53 -99.24 21.73
CA ASN A 621 -58.64 -99.84 20.74
C ASN A 621 -58.60 -99.00 19.46
N ASP A 622 -59.74 -98.47 19.01
CA ASP A 622 -59.87 -97.59 17.85
C ASP A 622 -59.13 -96.24 18.08
N LEU A 623 -59.25 -95.64 19.26
CA LEU A 623 -58.49 -94.43 19.62
C LEU A 623 -56.99 -94.70 19.75
N VAL A 624 -56.58 -95.84 20.31
CA VAL A 624 -55.17 -96.28 20.37
C VAL A 624 -54.64 -96.56 18.96
N ALA A 625 -55.45 -97.11 18.05
CA ALA A 625 -55.09 -97.29 16.64
C ALA A 625 -54.95 -95.95 15.90
N GLN A 626 -55.84 -94.99 16.12
CA GLN A 626 -55.74 -93.63 15.57
C GLN A 626 -54.50 -92.88 16.11
N LEU A 627 -54.22 -92.96 17.41
CA LEU A 627 -53.00 -92.39 18.00
C LEU A 627 -51.74 -93.09 17.47
N SER A 628 -51.76 -94.42 17.30
CA SER A 628 -50.65 -95.17 16.70
C SER A 628 -50.44 -94.83 15.22
N ALA A 629 -51.51 -94.54 14.48
CA ALA A 629 -51.43 -94.07 13.10
C ALA A 629 -50.89 -92.64 13.02
N SER A 630 -51.32 -91.75 13.91
CA SER A 630 -50.82 -90.37 14.01
C SER A 630 -49.35 -90.32 14.42
N VAL A 631 -48.94 -91.17 15.38
CA VAL A 631 -47.51 -91.36 15.71
C VAL A 631 -46.75 -91.84 14.50
N ARG A 632 -47.20 -92.91 13.81
CA ARG A 632 -46.55 -93.38 12.57
C ARG A 632 -46.46 -92.31 11.48
N GLN A 633 -47.46 -91.45 11.34
CA GLN A 633 -47.42 -90.36 10.38
C GLN A 633 -46.38 -89.30 10.80
N LEU A 634 -46.33 -88.91 12.08
CA LEU A 634 -45.28 -88.02 12.59
C LEU A 634 -43.87 -88.65 12.48
N GLU A 635 -43.75 -89.97 12.59
CA GLU A 635 -42.49 -90.69 12.32
C GLU A 635 -42.14 -90.69 10.83
N MET A 636 -43.11 -90.85 9.93
CA MET A 636 -42.90 -90.72 8.48
C MET A 636 -42.54 -89.28 8.07
N GLU A 637 -43.18 -88.27 8.66
CA GLU A 637 -42.88 -86.85 8.44
C GLU A 637 -41.49 -86.49 9.00
N ARG A 638 -41.13 -87.00 10.19
CA ARG A 638 -39.76 -86.95 10.73
C ARG A 638 -38.76 -87.57 9.76
N ASP A 639 -39.01 -88.78 9.28
CA ASP A 639 -38.08 -89.51 8.40
C ASP A 639 -38.00 -88.89 7.00
N GLN A 640 -39.07 -88.23 6.54
CA GLN A 640 -39.09 -87.42 5.33
C GLN A 640 -38.27 -86.13 5.51
N MET A 641 -38.39 -85.45 6.65
CA MET A 641 -37.57 -84.27 6.99
C MET A 641 -36.10 -84.64 7.19
N ILE A 642 -35.79 -85.81 7.78
CA ILE A 642 -34.43 -86.35 7.87
C ILE A 642 -33.89 -86.62 6.47
N LYS A 643 -34.65 -87.29 5.58
CA LYS A 643 -34.24 -87.51 4.19
C LYS A 643 -34.01 -86.20 3.43
N GLN A 644 -34.85 -85.18 3.62
CA GLN A 644 -34.64 -83.85 3.04
C GLN A 644 -33.37 -83.18 3.58
N LEU A 645 -33.04 -83.36 4.87
CA LEU A 645 -31.78 -82.90 5.46
C LEU A 645 -30.56 -83.67 4.94
N GLU A 646 -30.67 -84.98 4.75
CA GLU A 646 -29.64 -85.82 4.15
C GLU A 646 -29.44 -85.50 2.66
N GLU A 647 -30.52 -85.22 1.93
CA GLU A 647 -30.49 -84.77 0.54
C GLU A 647 -29.90 -83.36 0.40
N GLN A 648 -30.30 -82.40 1.25
CA GLN A 648 -29.63 -81.09 1.29
C GLN A 648 -28.15 -81.19 1.72
N LYS A 649 -27.82 -82.09 2.64
CA LYS A 649 -26.42 -82.34 3.06
C LYS A 649 -25.62 -83.02 1.94
N SER A 650 -26.24 -83.91 1.18
CA SER A 650 -25.68 -84.55 -0.03
C SER A 650 -25.45 -83.51 -1.12
N ASN A 651 -26.47 -82.71 -1.45
CA ASN A 651 -26.38 -81.62 -2.44
C ASN A 651 -25.33 -80.58 -2.02
N ARG A 652 -25.20 -80.28 -0.72
CA ARG A 652 -24.12 -79.43 -0.21
C ARG A 652 -22.75 -80.10 -0.30
N MET A 653 -22.63 -81.41 -0.06
CA MET A 653 -21.36 -82.12 -0.31
C MET A 653 -21.03 -82.13 -1.80
N GLN A 654 -21.99 -82.42 -2.69
CA GLN A 654 -21.79 -82.36 -4.14
C GLN A 654 -21.39 -80.95 -4.61
N LEU A 655 -21.98 -79.89 -4.06
CA LEU A 655 -21.59 -78.52 -4.37
C LEU A 655 -20.18 -78.19 -3.84
N VAL A 656 -19.81 -78.71 -2.67
CA VAL A 656 -18.44 -78.58 -2.12
C VAL A 656 -17.43 -79.41 -2.92
N GLU A 657 -17.80 -80.61 -3.39
CA GLU A 657 -16.95 -81.45 -4.25
C GLU A 657 -16.79 -80.81 -5.63
N GLN A 658 -17.86 -80.28 -6.24
CA GLN A 658 -17.80 -79.49 -7.48
C GLN A 658 -16.95 -78.22 -7.33
N LEU A 659 -17.01 -77.54 -6.17
CA LEU A 659 -16.12 -76.41 -5.87
C LEU A 659 -14.67 -76.83 -5.66
N LYS A 660 -14.43 -78.06 -5.17
CA LYS A 660 -13.10 -78.69 -5.07
C LYS A 660 -12.55 -79.10 -6.43
N GLU A 661 -13.33 -79.79 -7.25
CA GLU A 661 -12.99 -80.14 -8.64
C GLU A 661 -12.69 -78.88 -9.44
N ARG A 662 -13.50 -77.83 -9.25
CA ARG A 662 -13.26 -76.51 -9.86
C ARG A 662 -12.05 -75.78 -9.27
N ALA A 663 -11.57 -76.14 -8.09
CA ALA A 663 -10.33 -75.62 -7.51
C ALA A 663 -9.09 -76.42 -7.95
N THR A 664 -9.18 -77.75 -8.12
CA THR A 664 -8.09 -78.56 -8.70
C THR A 664 -7.91 -78.24 -10.19
N LEU A 665 -9.01 -78.07 -10.94
CA LEU A 665 -9.02 -77.56 -12.32
C LEU A 665 -8.51 -76.10 -12.48
N LEU A 666 -8.07 -75.46 -11.40
CA LEU A 666 -7.42 -74.14 -11.41
C LEU A 666 -6.01 -74.16 -10.76
N ASN A 667 -5.46 -75.34 -10.44
CA ASN A 667 -4.13 -75.48 -9.81
C ASN A 667 -3.24 -76.60 -10.41
N ASP A 668 -3.74 -77.45 -11.31
CA ASP A 668 -2.95 -78.52 -11.97
C ASP A 668 -2.33 -78.11 -13.34
N ASP A 669 -2.42 -76.84 -13.75
CA ASP A 669 -1.93 -76.34 -15.05
C ASP A 669 -0.47 -75.78 -15.00
N ASP A 670 0.38 -76.31 -14.11
CA ASP A 670 1.83 -76.06 -14.07
C ASP A 670 2.68 -77.35 -14.10
N ASN A 671 2.36 -78.28 -15.02
CA ASN A 671 3.38 -79.13 -15.65
C ASN A 671 2.88 -79.72 -16.98
N GLY A 672 3.38 -79.17 -18.08
CA GLY A 672 2.72 -79.21 -19.38
C GLY A 672 2.60 -80.53 -20.13
N SER A 673 1.56 -80.58 -20.99
CA SER A 673 1.65 -81.11 -22.36
C SER A 673 0.39 -80.75 -23.17
N SER A 674 0.56 -80.11 -24.34
CA SER A 674 -0.41 -79.93 -25.45
C SER A 674 -1.88 -79.65 -25.07
N ASP A 675 -2.34 -78.40 -25.12
CA ASP A 675 -2.93 -77.82 -26.35
C ASP A 675 -3.80 -78.81 -27.17
N VAL A 676 -5.13 -78.70 -27.06
CA VAL A 676 -6.00 -78.14 -28.12
C VAL A 676 -7.21 -77.47 -27.47
N VAL A 677 -7.31 -76.13 -27.52
CA VAL A 677 -8.57 -75.42 -27.20
C VAL A 677 -9.59 -75.67 -28.31
N SER A 678 -10.85 -75.99 -27.97
CA SER A 678 -11.87 -76.24 -29.00
C SER A 678 -12.04 -75.04 -29.92
N ARG A 679 -12.20 -75.27 -31.23
CA ARG A 679 -12.35 -74.19 -32.22
C ARG A 679 -13.54 -73.24 -31.91
N LYS A 680 -14.54 -73.70 -31.15
CA LYS A 680 -15.65 -72.88 -30.64
C LYS A 680 -15.23 -72.03 -29.43
N GLU A 681 -14.56 -72.62 -28.44
CA GLU A 681 -14.05 -71.91 -27.25
C GLU A 681 -13.02 -70.85 -27.64
N TYR A 682 -12.05 -71.18 -28.51
CA TYR A 682 -11.09 -70.23 -29.04
C TYR A 682 -11.78 -69.05 -29.75
N ALA A 683 -12.84 -69.31 -30.52
CA ALA A 683 -13.62 -68.25 -31.17
C ALA A 683 -14.41 -67.38 -30.17
N MET A 684 -14.95 -67.97 -29.10
CA MET A 684 -15.63 -67.23 -28.01
C MET A 684 -14.65 -66.36 -27.22
N ILE A 685 -13.51 -66.93 -26.81
CA ILE A 685 -12.44 -66.22 -26.09
C ILE A 685 -11.88 -65.09 -26.96
N LYS A 686 -11.63 -65.33 -28.25
CA LYS A 686 -11.19 -64.28 -29.18
C LYS A 686 -12.22 -63.16 -29.37
N ASN A 687 -13.51 -63.48 -29.38
CA ASN A 687 -14.58 -62.48 -29.45
C ASN A 687 -14.65 -61.65 -28.15
N ALA A 688 -14.57 -62.29 -26.99
CA ALA A 688 -14.48 -61.60 -25.70
C ALA A 688 -13.22 -60.70 -25.61
N MET A 689 -12.07 -61.18 -26.09
CA MET A 689 -10.82 -60.43 -26.16
C MET A 689 -10.95 -59.20 -27.06
N THR A 690 -11.55 -59.34 -28.25
CA THR A 690 -11.74 -58.20 -29.17
C THR A 690 -12.75 -57.17 -28.64
N GLN A 691 -13.83 -57.59 -27.96
CA GLN A 691 -14.74 -56.67 -27.27
C GLN A 691 -14.06 -55.95 -26.09
N LEU A 692 -13.15 -56.63 -25.38
CA LEU A 692 -12.38 -56.04 -24.28
C LEU A 692 -11.35 -55.03 -24.83
N GLU A 693 -10.61 -55.37 -25.88
CA GLU A 693 -9.73 -54.44 -26.61
C GLU A 693 -10.48 -53.21 -27.13
N GLU A 694 -11.68 -53.40 -27.71
CA GLU A 694 -12.49 -52.30 -28.22
C GLU A 694 -12.94 -51.37 -27.09
N ARG A 695 -13.40 -51.92 -25.96
CA ARG A 695 -13.74 -51.13 -24.76
C ARG A 695 -12.54 -50.40 -24.19
N PHE A 696 -11.35 -51.02 -24.16
CA PHE A 696 -10.12 -50.32 -23.74
C PHE A 696 -9.75 -49.18 -24.69
N LYS A 697 -9.87 -49.38 -26.01
CA LYS A 697 -9.63 -48.32 -27.02
C LYS A 697 -10.64 -47.17 -26.87
N GLN A 698 -11.93 -47.48 -26.74
CA GLN A 698 -12.98 -46.48 -26.48
C GLN A 698 -12.73 -45.70 -25.17
N THR A 699 -12.33 -46.40 -24.10
CA THR A 699 -12.04 -45.76 -22.80
C THR A 699 -10.80 -44.88 -22.87
N MET A 700 -9.71 -45.32 -23.51
CA MET A 700 -8.50 -44.52 -23.70
C MET A 700 -8.74 -43.30 -24.59
N ASN A 701 -9.53 -43.44 -25.66
CA ASN A 701 -9.95 -42.30 -26.48
C ASN A 701 -10.76 -41.29 -25.66
N ARG A 702 -11.72 -41.75 -24.85
CA ARG A 702 -12.50 -40.83 -24.00
C ARG A 702 -11.66 -40.18 -22.89
N ILE A 703 -10.63 -40.85 -22.38
CA ILE A 703 -9.65 -40.26 -21.45
C ILE A 703 -8.80 -39.18 -22.15
N ALA A 704 -8.41 -39.39 -23.41
CA ALA A 704 -7.70 -38.39 -24.20
C ALA A 704 -8.60 -37.16 -24.48
N GLU A 705 -9.84 -37.38 -24.96
CA GLU A 705 -10.83 -36.32 -25.15
C GLU A 705 -11.05 -35.50 -23.87
N LEU A 706 -11.25 -36.16 -22.72
CA LEU A 706 -11.40 -35.50 -21.42
C LEU A 706 -10.13 -34.78 -20.96
N SER A 707 -8.94 -35.25 -21.33
CA SER A 707 -7.66 -34.58 -21.03
C SER A 707 -7.49 -33.31 -21.85
N ASP A 708 -7.91 -33.31 -23.12
CA ASP A 708 -7.85 -32.15 -24.00
C ASP A 708 -8.93 -31.12 -23.64
N GLU A 709 -10.14 -31.59 -23.30
CA GLU A 709 -11.24 -30.78 -22.73
C GLU A 709 -10.79 -30.11 -21.41
N ARG A 710 -10.09 -30.85 -20.53
CA ARG A 710 -9.51 -30.29 -19.29
C ARG A 710 -8.47 -29.21 -19.57
N GLN A 711 -7.56 -29.42 -20.53
CA GLN A 711 -6.54 -28.43 -20.91
C GLN A 711 -7.16 -27.14 -21.51
N GLN A 712 -8.23 -27.27 -22.28
CA GLN A 712 -8.98 -26.12 -22.81
C GLN A 712 -9.65 -25.32 -21.68
N LEU A 713 -10.23 -26.01 -20.70
CA LEU A 713 -10.80 -25.38 -19.50
C LEU A 713 -9.72 -24.74 -18.60
N GLU A 714 -8.56 -25.38 -18.43
CA GLU A 714 -7.40 -24.83 -17.71
C GLU A 714 -6.91 -23.52 -18.36
N HIS A 715 -6.82 -23.48 -19.70
CA HIS A 715 -6.48 -22.26 -20.44
C HIS A 715 -7.56 -21.17 -20.30
N LEU A 716 -8.84 -21.53 -20.39
CA LEU A 716 -9.95 -20.58 -20.22
C LEU A 716 -9.99 -19.97 -18.82
N VAL A 717 -9.76 -20.77 -17.77
CA VAL A 717 -9.67 -20.28 -16.38
C VAL A 717 -8.49 -19.31 -16.23
N LEU A 718 -7.34 -19.60 -16.82
CA LEU A 718 -6.17 -18.72 -16.77
C LEU A 718 -6.42 -17.39 -17.52
N GLN A 719 -7.14 -17.43 -18.64
CA GLN A 719 -7.57 -16.22 -19.35
C GLN A 719 -8.57 -15.40 -18.51
N LEU A 720 -9.62 -16.03 -17.99
CA LEU A 720 -10.63 -15.37 -17.14
C LEU A 720 -10.01 -14.79 -15.86
N GLN A 721 -8.96 -15.41 -15.30
CA GLN A 721 -8.20 -14.84 -14.20
C GLN A 721 -7.48 -13.55 -14.63
N GLY A 722 -6.78 -13.55 -15.77
CA GLY A 722 -6.12 -12.34 -16.29
C GLY A 722 -7.10 -11.21 -16.63
N GLU A 723 -8.29 -11.55 -17.15
CA GLU A 723 -9.39 -10.59 -17.35
C GLU A 723 -9.91 -10.06 -16.00
N THR A 724 -10.05 -10.91 -14.98
CA THR A 724 -10.48 -10.52 -13.62
C THR A 724 -9.46 -9.60 -12.94
N ASP A 725 -8.16 -9.90 -13.03
CA ASP A 725 -7.08 -9.06 -12.51
C ASP A 725 -7.09 -7.69 -13.19
N THR A 726 -7.27 -7.66 -14.52
CA THR A 726 -7.40 -6.43 -15.32
C THR A 726 -8.63 -5.59 -14.90
N ILE A 727 -9.77 -6.24 -14.64
CA ILE A 727 -10.98 -5.58 -14.11
C ILE A 727 -10.71 -5.02 -12.70
N GLY A 728 -9.92 -5.71 -11.87
CA GLY A 728 -9.46 -5.22 -10.57
C GLY A 728 -8.67 -3.91 -10.67
N ASP A 729 -7.72 -3.83 -11.60
CA ASP A 729 -6.96 -2.60 -11.89
C ASP A 729 -7.87 -1.46 -12.38
N TYR A 730 -8.83 -1.74 -13.27
CA TYR A 730 -9.81 -0.72 -13.70
C TYR A 730 -10.67 -0.20 -12.54
N ILE A 731 -11.09 -1.08 -11.62
CA ILE A 731 -11.83 -0.69 -10.41
C ILE A 731 -10.96 0.19 -9.52
N ALA A 732 -9.69 -0.16 -9.30
CA ALA A 732 -8.75 0.64 -8.51
C ALA A 732 -8.51 2.02 -9.12
N LEU A 733 -8.24 2.10 -10.44
CA LEU A 733 -8.07 3.35 -11.18
C LEU A 733 -9.32 4.23 -11.11
N TYR A 734 -10.51 3.66 -11.28
CA TYR A 734 -11.79 4.38 -11.16
C TYR A 734 -12.03 4.90 -9.73
N GLN A 735 -11.71 4.13 -8.69
CA GLN A 735 -11.80 4.58 -7.30
C GLN A 735 -10.84 5.75 -7.03
N ILE A 736 -9.60 5.69 -7.51
CA ILE A 736 -8.61 6.76 -7.40
C ILE A 736 -9.09 8.02 -8.13
N GLN A 737 -9.54 7.89 -9.37
CA GLN A 737 -10.06 9.01 -10.18
C GLN A 737 -11.28 9.67 -9.51
N ARG A 738 -12.22 8.86 -8.99
CA ARG A 738 -13.41 9.33 -8.25
C ARG A 738 -13.06 9.87 -6.85
N GLY A 739 -11.92 9.50 -6.28
CA GLY A 739 -11.32 10.16 -5.11
C GLY A 739 -10.80 11.55 -5.45
N LEU A 740 -9.97 11.66 -6.50
CA LEU A 740 -9.38 12.93 -6.94
C LEU A 740 -10.45 13.94 -7.41
N MET A 741 -11.49 13.48 -8.11
CA MET A 741 -12.61 14.36 -8.50
C MET A 741 -13.42 14.84 -7.29
N ARG A 742 -13.63 14.01 -6.25
CA ARG A 742 -14.24 14.46 -4.99
C ARG A 742 -13.36 15.48 -4.26
N LYS A 743 -12.04 15.28 -4.22
CA LYS A 743 -11.12 16.26 -3.63
C LYS A 743 -11.16 17.60 -4.37
N ARG A 744 -11.09 17.58 -5.70
CA ARG A 744 -11.18 18.79 -6.54
C ARG A 744 -12.54 19.49 -6.46
N ALA A 745 -13.62 18.75 -6.22
CA ALA A 745 -14.93 19.34 -5.91
C ALA A 745 -14.88 20.05 -4.56
N SER A 746 -14.45 19.36 -3.49
CA SER A 746 -14.30 19.93 -2.14
C SER A 746 -13.42 21.18 -2.11
N GLU A 747 -12.29 21.18 -2.83
CA GLU A 747 -11.39 22.35 -2.95
C GLU A 747 -12.06 23.55 -3.64
N LYS A 748 -12.96 23.30 -4.61
CA LYS A 748 -13.75 24.35 -5.27
C LYS A 748 -14.89 24.84 -4.38
N ASP A 749 -15.58 23.93 -3.72
CA ASP A 749 -16.71 24.26 -2.84
C ASP A 749 -16.22 25.06 -1.61
N GLU A 750 -15.04 24.73 -1.08
CA GLU A 750 -14.37 25.50 -0.03
C GLU A 750 -13.93 26.89 -0.51
N TYR A 751 -13.39 27.00 -1.73
CA TYR A 751 -13.04 28.30 -2.33
C TYR A 751 -14.28 29.16 -2.61
N ILE A 752 -15.38 28.57 -3.09
CA ILE A 752 -16.67 29.25 -3.26
C ILE A 752 -17.23 29.68 -1.90
N ALA A 753 -17.11 28.86 -0.87
CA ALA A 753 -17.51 29.19 0.50
C ALA A 753 -16.61 30.26 1.16
N GLN A 754 -15.35 30.41 0.72
CA GLN A 754 -14.52 31.55 1.09
C GLN A 754 -14.98 32.82 0.38
N LEU A 755 -15.10 32.81 -0.95
CA LEU A 755 -15.61 33.96 -1.73
C LEU A 755 -17.01 34.42 -1.28
N ALA A 756 -17.86 33.50 -0.84
CA ALA A 756 -19.18 33.82 -0.30
C ALA A 756 -19.10 34.56 1.06
N ARG A 757 -18.14 34.19 1.92
CA ARG A 757 -17.85 34.92 3.17
C ARG A 757 -17.23 36.28 2.88
N ASP A 758 -16.16 36.30 2.08
CA ASP A 758 -15.46 37.53 1.68
C ASP A 758 -16.43 38.57 1.07
N ARG A 759 -17.41 38.13 0.27
CA ARG A 759 -18.46 38.96 -0.31
C ARG A 759 -19.44 39.51 0.72
N GLU A 760 -19.84 38.70 1.71
CA GLU A 760 -20.78 39.15 2.74
C GLU A 760 -20.09 40.08 3.75
N ASP A 761 -18.82 39.81 4.08
CA ASP A 761 -17.96 40.69 4.89
C ASP A 761 -17.75 42.05 4.20
N MET A 762 -17.45 42.06 2.88
CA MET A 762 -17.39 43.29 2.09
C MET A 762 -18.72 44.04 2.04
N LYS A 763 -19.84 43.32 1.93
CA LYS A 763 -21.19 43.89 1.97
C LYS A 763 -21.52 44.48 3.35
N ALA A 764 -21.04 43.89 4.43
CA ALA A 764 -21.14 44.45 5.78
C ALA A 764 -20.32 45.75 5.90
N LYS A 765 -19.03 45.74 5.54
CA LYS A 765 -18.17 46.94 5.59
C LYS A 765 -18.69 48.08 4.71
N LEU A 766 -19.21 47.79 3.51
CA LEU A 766 -19.87 48.80 2.66
C LEU A 766 -21.16 49.36 3.30
N GLY A 767 -21.91 48.54 4.03
CA GLY A 767 -23.07 48.99 4.82
C GLY A 767 -22.66 49.88 6.00
N GLU A 768 -21.59 49.55 6.71
CA GLU A 768 -21.02 50.38 7.78
C GLU A 768 -20.48 51.72 7.24
N LEU A 769 -19.76 51.68 6.10
CA LEU A 769 -19.31 52.87 5.38
C LEU A 769 -20.50 53.77 5.00
N GLN A 770 -21.57 53.20 4.44
CA GLN A 770 -22.79 53.94 4.10
C GLN A 770 -23.43 54.60 5.34
N ASN A 771 -23.51 53.87 6.46
CA ASN A 771 -24.04 54.38 7.72
C ASN A 771 -23.17 55.51 8.31
N LEU A 772 -21.84 55.40 8.24
CA LEU A 772 -20.90 56.44 8.68
C LEU A 772 -20.97 57.68 7.78
N VAL A 773 -21.08 57.51 6.46
CA VAL A 773 -21.23 58.63 5.50
C VAL A 773 -22.56 59.36 5.72
N MET A 774 -23.66 58.64 5.95
CA MET A 774 -24.94 59.24 6.32
C MET A 774 -24.83 60.04 7.62
N ARG A 775 -24.17 59.49 8.65
CA ARG A 775 -23.91 60.18 9.92
C ARG A 775 -23.06 61.44 9.73
N LEU A 776 -22.02 61.42 8.89
CA LEU A 776 -21.25 62.63 8.55
C LEU A 776 -22.10 63.70 7.86
N LEU A 777 -23.03 63.31 6.98
CA LEU A 777 -23.92 64.25 6.29
C LEU A 777 -24.94 64.87 7.26
N GLU A 778 -25.36 64.14 8.29
CA GLU A 778 -26.20 64.65 9.38
C GLU A 778 -25.42 65.57 10.34
N GLU A 779 -24.23 65.15 10.79
CA GLU A 779 -23.32 65.96 11.60
C GLU A 779 -22.93 67.26 10.90
N ARG A 780 -22.67 67.23 9.58
CA ARG A 780 -22.39 68.41 8.77
C ARG A 780 -23.58 69.37 8.68
N LYS A 781 -24.81 68.86 8.52
CA LYS A 781 -26.03 69.71 8.52
C LYS A 781 -26.19 70.43 9.86
N LEU A 782 -25.99 69.70 10.96
CA LEU A 782 -26.04 70.27 12.31
C LEU A 782 -24.98 71.37 12.49
N PHE A 783 -23.73 71.11 12.10
CA PHE A 783 -22.65 72.11 12.15
C PHE A 783 -22.93 73.36 11.29
N GLN A 784 -23.53 73.22 10.10
CA GLN A 784 -23.92 74.37 9.29
C GLN A 784 -25.04 75.20 9.94
N SER A 785 -26.05 74.55 10.56
CA SER A 785 -27.07 75.28 11.33
C SER A 785 -26.51 75.96 12.59
N GLN A 786 -25.38 75.48 13.12
CA GLN A 786 -24.72 76.06 14.30
C GLN A 786 -23.75 77.20 13.96
N THR A 787 -23.13 77.21 12.77
CA THR A 787 -22.28 78.32 12.31
C THR A 787 -23.08 79.56 11.94
N GLN A 788 -24.27 79.40 11.35
CA GLN A 788 -25.19 80.51 11.07
C GLN A 788 -25.65 81.27 12.33
N ILE A 789 -25.48 80.71 13.54
CA ILE A 789 -25.81 81.35 14.83
C ILE A 789 -24.62 82.17 15.40
N LEU A 790 -23.42 81.99 14.81
CA LEU A 790 -22.17 82.64 15.25
C LEU A 790 -21.74 83.80 14.34
N ASP A 791 -21.97 83.71 13.03
CA ASP A 791 -21.60 84.78 12.08
C ASP A 791 -22.34 86.10 12.38
N ASP A 792 -23.57 86.04 12.90
CA ASP A 792 -24.37 87.20 13.37
C ASP A 792 -23.75 87.96 14.57
N LYS A 793 -22.63 87.48 15.14
CA LYS A 793 -22.03 88.02 16.39
C LYS A 793 -20.58 88.48 16.29
N ILE A 794 -19.89 88.25 15.17
CA ILE A 794 -18.46 88.61 15.03
C ILE A 794 -18.33 89.89 14.18
N ASN A 795 -18.76 91.02 14.74
CA ASN A 795 -18.70 92.32 14.06
C ASN A 795 -18.44 93.50 15.03
N PHE A 796 -17.53 93.31 16.00
CA PHE A 796 -17.09 94.35 16.95
C PHE A 796 -15.71 94.03 17.58
N ALA A 797 -14.80 95.02 17.60
CA ALA A 797 -13.40 94.98 18.10
C ALA A 797 -12.43 94.00 17.37
N GLU A 798 -11.17 94.32 16.99
CA GLU A 798 -10.07 95.08 17.62
C GLU A 798 -9.36 94.30 18.77
N ILE A 799 -8.02 94.30 18.96
CA ILE A 799 -6.85 94.88 18.26
C ILE A 799 -5.54 94.17 18.74
N SER A 800 -4.45 94.15 17.95
CA SER A 800 -3.04 93.87 18.38
C SER A 800 -2.69 92.48 18.97
N ASP A 801 -1.44 92.00 19.07
CA ASP A 801 -0.15 92.43 18.47
C ASP A 801 0.88 91.27 18.37
N LEU A 802 2.06 91.56 17.76
CA LEU A 802 3.41 90.98 18.00
C LEU A 802 3.52 89.46 18.31
N ALA A 803 3.92 88.58 17.39
CA ALA A 803 5.30 88.39 16.87
C ALA A 803 6.38 87.98 17.88
N SER A 804 6.95 86.76 17.75
CA SER A 804 8.41 86.51 17.62
C SER A 804 8.84 85.02 17.62
N ASN A 805 9.75 84.67 16.69
CA ASN A 805 10.72 83.54 16.70
C ASN A 805 10.21 82.08 16.79
N LYS A 806 10.74 81.07 16.07
CA LYS A 806 12.13 80.63 15.74
C LYS A 806 12.90 80.03 16.94
N LYS A 807 13.63 78.90 16.82
CA LYS A 807 13.82 77.91 15.74
C LYS A 807 14.67 76.71 16.26
N ALA A 808 14.38 75.47 15.81
CA ALA A 808 15.22 74.26 15.97
C ALA A 808 15.39 73.77 17.45
N ILE A 809 15.96 72.59 17.80
CA ILE A 809 17.17 71.88 17.32
C ILE A 809 17.01 70.33 17.28
N SER A 810 17.92 69.67 16.54
CA SER A 810 18.17 68.22 16.34
C SER A 810 18.09 67.33 17.60
N LYS A 811 17.72 66.04 17.55
CA LYS A 811 18.15 64.85 16.74
C LYS A 811 19.50 64.26 17.21
N GLU A 812 19.60 62.91 17.14
CA GLU A 812 20.73 62.00 17.50
C GLU A 812 20.68 61.44 18.94
N LEU A 813 21.12 60.22 19.28
CA LEU A 813 21.50 58.97 18.56
C LEU A 813 21.63 57.80 19.58
N ILE A 814 21.50 56.52 19.16
CA ILE A 814 22.06 55.29 19.83
C ILE A 814 21.35 54.90 21.19
N ASP A 815 21.24 53.65 21.69
CA ASP A 815 21.82 52.33 21.34
C ASP A 815 20.84 51.11 21.44
N ARG A 816 21.37 49.95 21.02
CA ARG A 816 21.03 48.52 21.18
C ARG A 816 20.06 48.01 22.29
N SER A 817 19.02 47.33 21.79
CA SER A 817 18.77 45.87 21.92
C SER A 817 18.02 45.26 23.14
N SER A 818 17.31 44.17 22.81
CA SER A 818 17.01 42.99 23.66
C SER A 818 15.91 43.08 24.71
N GLU A 819 14.67 42.71 24.32
CA GLU A 819 13.71 41.86 25.07
C GLU A 819 12.58 41.51 24.08
N ARG A 820 12.14 40.25 23.89
CA ARG A 820 11.46 39.28 24.78
C ARG A 820 10.05 39.68 25.18
N GLU A 821 9.15 38.70 25.03
CA GLU A 821 7.71 38.82 25.21
C GLU A 821 7.34 39.04 26.67
N ILE A 822 6.32 39.86 26.91
CA ILE A 822 5.27 39.63 27.91
C ILE A 822 4.01 40.34 27.43
N LYS A 823 2.85 39.68 27.55
CA LYS A 823 1.54 40.30 27.36
C LYS A 823 1.12 40.97 28.67
N VAL A 824 0.56 42.16 28.59
CA VAL A 824 -0.41 42.66 29.58
C VAL A 824 -1.58 43.24 28.80
N GLU A 825 -2.78 42.86 29.20
CA GLU A 825 -4.05 43.42 28.71
C GLU A 825 -4.45 44.53 29.71
N GLU A 826 -4.65 45.76 29.24
CA GLU A 826 -5.28 46.82 30.02
C GLU A 826 -6.45 47.39 29.20
N ASP A 827 -7.65 46.99 29.58
CA ASP A 827 -8.90 47.52 29.04
C ASP A 827 -9.39 48.72 29.88
N GLU A 828 -10.17 49.58 29.23
CA GLU A 828 -10.86 50.79 29.70
C GLU A 828 -10.79 51.21 31.20
N SER A 829 -10.45 52.47 31.46
CA SER A 829 -11.49 53.52 31.66
C SER A 829 -10.96 54.87 32.20
N SER A 830 -11.34 55.99 31.56
CA SER A 830 -11.68 57.27 32.24
C SER A 830 -12.33 58.31 31.31
N SER A 831 -13.60 58.60 31.59
CA SER A 831 -14.33 59.87 31.43
C SER A 831 -13.75 61.07 30.62
N GLU A 832 -14.58 61.54 29.70
CA GLU A 832 -14.93 62.97 29.49
C GLU A 832 -13.84 63.98 29.06
N THR A 833 -13.68 64.12 27.74
CA THR A 833 -13.78 65.43 27.07
C THR A 833 -14.13 65.22 25.58
N GLU A 834 -14.54 66.30 24.88
CA GLU A 834 -14.81 66.39 23.41
C GLU A 834 -16.28 66.43 22.95
N SER A 835 -16.94 67.57 23.18
CA SER A 835 -18.14 67.97 22.41
C SER A 835 -17.83 68.48 20.99
N SER A 836 -16.55 68.57 20.59
CA SER A 836 -16.09 69.23 19.37
C SER A 836 -15.54 68.30 18.25
N LYS A 837 -15.17 67.05 18.54
CA LYS A 837 -14.51 66.16 17.56
C LYS A 837 -15.41 65.11 16.87
N LYS A 838 -16.73 65.17 17.01
CA LYS A 838 -17.65 64.22 16.36
C LYS A 838 -17.45 64.07 14.83
N PRO A 839 -17.51 65.13 14.00
CA PRO A 839 -17.28 64.99 12.56
C PRO A 839 -15.86 64.53 12.23
N GLU A 840 -14.85 64.91 13.02
CA GLU A 840 -13.46 64.51 12.78
C GLU A 840 -13.22 63.02 13.11
N THR A 841 -13.88 62.50 14.14
CA THR A 841 -13.80 61.07 14.51
C THR A 841 -14.65 60.18 13.60
N THR A 842 -15.84 60.62 13.16
CA THR A 842 -16.61 59.92 12.13
C THR A 842 -15.86 59.90 10.80
N ALA A 843 -15.17 61.00 10.42
CA ALA A 843 -14.35 61.06 9.21
C ALA A 843 -13.10 60.16 9.28
N LYS A 844 -12.41 60.09 10.42
CA LYS A 844 -11.28 59.16 10.62
C LYS A 844 -11.73 57.70 10.41
N LYS A 845 -12.81 57.27 11.08
CA LYS A 845 -13.38 55.92 10.91
C LYS A 845 -13.74 55.56 9.47
N ILE A 846 -14.15 56.54 8.65
CA ILE A 846 -14.40 56.34 7.22
C ILE A 846 -13.10 56.11 6.45
N ILE A 847 -12.04 56.85 6.76
CA ILE A 847 -10.71 56.70 6.13
C ILE A 847 -10.08 55.37 6.55
N ASP A 848 -10.16 55.01 7.84
CA ASP A 848 -9.64 53.75 8.38
C ASP A 848 -10.31 52.55 7.68
N LEU A 849 -11.64 52.55 7.58
CA LEU A 849 -12.43 51.47 6.98
C LEU A 849 -12.30 51.43 5.44
N LEU A 850 -12.08 52.57 4.78
CA LEU A 850 -11.67 52.60 3.36
C LEU A 850 -10.27 52.00 3.16
N THR A 851 -9.33 52.26 4.05
CA THR A 851 -7.97 51.67 4.01
C THR A 851 -8.03 50.15 4.24
N GLU A 852 -8.97 49.68 5.07
CA GLU A 852 -9.23 48.24 5.27
C GLU A 852 -9.85 47.57 4.03
N ILE A 853 -10.70 48.28 3.28
CA ILE A 853 -11.25 47.84 1.99
C ILE A 853 -10.15 47.84 0.90
N GLU A 854 -9.27 48.84 0.88
CA GLU A 854 -8.15 48.93 -0.08
C GLU A 854 -7.08 47.84 0.16
N SER A 855 -6.86 47.45 1.42
CA SER A 855 -5.90 46.39 1.79
C SER A 855 -6.47 44.96 1.73
N THR A 856 -7.77 44.78 1.51
CA THR A 856 -8.37 43.43 1.30
C THR A 856 -8.16 42.95 -0.14
N ASN A 857 -6.99 42.35 -0.40
CA ASN A 857 -6.56 41.81 -1.70
C ASN A 857 -7.44 40.66 -2.23
N LEU A 858 -8.60 41.00 -2.80
CA LEU A 858 -9.62 40.07 -3.32
C LEU A 858 -9.31 39.50 -4.72
N VAL A 859 -8.23 39.94 -5.37
CA VAL A 859 -7.91 39.57 -6.77
C VAL A 859 -6.55 38.85 -6.90
N GLU A 860 -5.62 39.03 -5.95
CA GLU A 860 -4.25 38.48 -6.04
C GLU A 860 -4.10 37.09 -5.40
N LYS A 861 -4.96 36.15 -5.81
CA LYS A 861 -4.58 34.73 -5.85
C LYS A 861 -4.69 34.25 -7.29
N PRO A 862 -3.57 33.85 -7.95
CA PRO A 862 -3.63 33.37 -9.32
C PRO A 862 -4.56 32.15 -9.38
N VAL A 863 -5.34 32.08 -10.46
CA VAL A 863 -6.18 30.91 -10.75
C VAL A 863 -5.31 29.66 -10.70
N LEU A 864 -5.71 28.68 -9.90
CA LEU A 864 -5.02 27.39 -9.75
C LEU A 864 -4.57 26.85 -11.11
N GLU A 865 -3.26 26.76 -11.34
CA GLU A 865 -2.64 26.29 -12.59
C GLU A 865 -3.03 24.83 -12.94
N ASN A 866 -3.68 24.14 -12.00
CA ASN A 866 -4.27 22.82 -12.15
C ASN A 866 -5.63 22.79 -12.88
N PHE A 867 -6.03 23.85 -13.59
CA PHE A 867 -7.15 23.78 -14.55
C PHE A 867 -6.73 23.05 -15.84
N HIS A 868 -6.54 21.74 -15.76
CA HIS A 868 -6.50 20.88 -16.94
C HIS A 868 -7.93 20.67 -17.47
N PRO A 869 -8.24 21.07 -18.73
CA PRO A 869 -9.53 20.77 -19.33
C PRO A 869 -9.72 19.25 -19.46
N CYS A 870 -10.78 18.71 -18.87
CA CYS A 870 -11.14 17.30 -19.08
C CYS A 870 -11.70 17.15 -20.51
N PRO A 871 -11.09 16.34 -21.39
CA PRO A 871 -11.52 16.19 -22.79
C PRO A 871 -12.85 15.44 -22.96
N VAL A 872 -13.52 15.07 -21.85
CA VAL A 872 -14.74 14.22 -21.84
C VAL A 872 -15.93 14.91 -21.15
N CYS A 873 -15.80 16.18 -20.74
CA CYS A 873 -16.82 16.90 -19.96
C CYS A 873 -17.47 18.07 -20.72
N SER A 874 -17.95 17.84 -21.94
CA SER A 874 -18.68 18.82 -22.77
C SER A 874 -20.14 19.03 -22.33
N GLY A 875 -20.33 19.33 -21.04
CA GLY A 875 -21.64 19.57 -20.44
C GLY A 875 -22.31 20.84 -20.96
N ARG A 876 -23.20 20.70 -21.96
CA ARG A 876 -24.17 21.75 -22.30
C ARG A 876 -25.07 22.00 -21.09
N LEU A 877 -25.09 23.24 -20.61
CA LEU A 877 -26.21 23.74 -19.81
C LEU A 877 -27.47 23.73 -20.69
N ILE A 878 -28.37 22.80 -20.39
CA ILE A 878 -29.75 22.84 -20.90
C ILE A 878 -30.48 23.88 -20.05
N THR A 879 -30.76 25.04 -20.63
CA THR A 879 -31.75 25.97 -20.09
C THR A 879 -33.15 25.37 -20.29
N VAL A 880 -33.87 25.22 -19.18
CA VAL A 880 -35.34 25.04 -19.14
C VAL A 880 -35.93 26.37 -18.68
#